data_AF-A0A0C5RPX5-F1
#
_entry.id   AF-A0A0C5RPX5-F1
#
_cell.length_a   1.000
_cell.length_b   1.000
_cell.length_c   1.000
_cell.angle_alpha   90.00
_cell.angle_beta   90.00
_cell.angle_gamma   90.00
#
_symmetry.space_group_name_H-M   'P 1'
#
loop_
_entity.id
_entity.type
_entity.pdbx_description
1 polymer ?
#
loop_
_entity_poly.entity_id
_entity_poly.type
_entity_poly.pdbx_seq_one_letter_code
_entity_poly.pdbx_strand_id
1 'polypeptide(L)'
;MLDNLNVQNKDTYENKVKELTNKNKEKENLHKGLESKKELFSPTLQQKIKQQLVNEDEKTKYDALAQQYTELASTKEQIKQKINSLEWLGAKDKESLTKKLINQENASTSRAIETEANQLNTFKKNLTDSVQQLQNIDQSEKTTTKDRIKEAITKDQAQKLHDDLKLKSQKADAKNQVNSLNNINNRKQGYLNEIESASNESKISAIVNRAKNRSNLNKEKETAKNQIQNLNLISNEHKQRLKNEIDSRETVDKVNETLNWAKQLSELKAQNSFDKLKLTNLSKNTNEKAKYEQELLNADTKVAVTRLVNDYKAKENEIVKANQKIDQHNNLSTEVKNSFKTKIREAQTNKINDIINEAKTLDTNNYRNITTLNGLQYLNDTYKTNKAKEIKNQATTQASNAKLKEAVDFNNSKKEYADKINQFSLLTQKTKTDAISGLKNNDNQSSYKEKYDKLKEKEDIKKERLTLITTTSEITRKGREILDSQLRATDEDHELNRILEDVVMWRNEAKINSDITSSLNSSKAKIQELAASNQANSSQSLQSLNNFISQNTKNEEDTLDALKVKNKALKDGLRERIIKFNQSMSTKVDNTNTNASKPLNTINNDELTNTKNKLEADIEKYKSIKQSISSNFDQSFDQNGYDNVIAKSTQVLAKLNQKIQLVDKYQTINKTLLSSKLAEREKEWLESRLLKVARNPDVQMSELDGVQNDINNAINEQKRLLDAFADAEFDLNKTMDVLKDIDAISKNRQINASHQSIVQKYNNIMTTIKSRYDDSVNEGTLPQLTSEVTKLNDGLEIYATKFTEVKNYIIKHSGTEQIQTDAWDQYEKSTQNVRLELSKDGIKDYGYYKQTMETTLNSAFDDVKKLVFKKQIVEFIGNGRWSQPGQVSYNSHVNFTISNAYVENPSAKSKAQIKFVENKGYETTYPNMHINFNISDVTNGYTGGHDIWTHEIYFHSSDDDKMVYRLQSKRYKQHTWFVINKMPSSTKYDRRLDPWAYKVDNDKKNWFTEEDLVLTEFKGQKVK
;
A
#
# COMPACT_ATOMS: atom_id res chain seq x y z
N MET A 1 92.05 2.74 -152.61
CA MET A 1 91.66 3.88 -153.47
C MET A 1 91.04 4.92 -152.54
N LEU A 2 91.49 6.17 -152.45
CA LEU A 2 92.54 6.93 -153.15
C LEU A 2 92.69 8.25 -152.36
N ASP A 3 93.92 8.71 -152.19
CA ASP A 3 94.30 10.04 -151.65
C ASP A 3 93.84 11.21 -152.55
N ASN A 4 93.41 12.37 -151.98
CA ASN A 4 94.12 13.69 -152.00
C ASN A 4 93.28 14.94 -151.56
N LEU A 5 93.99 15.99 -151.04
CA LEU A 5 93.67 17.44 -150.73
C LEU A 5 93.45 17.82 -149.24
N ASN A 6 93.95 18.91 -148.57
CA ASN A 6 94.90 20.04 -148.80
C ASN A 6 95.24 20.73 -147.41
N VAL A 7 96.39 21.42 -147.22
CA VAL A 7 97.08 21.71 -145.92
C VAL A 7 96.74 23.03 -145.16
N GLN A 8 95.89 23.93 -145.66
CA GLN A 8 95.74 25.29 -145.08
C GLN A 8 94.86 25.42 -143.81
N ASN A 9 94.24 24.35 -143.31
CA ASN A 9 93.35 24.38 -142.13
C ASN A 9 94.03 24.07 -140.78
N LYS A 10 95.33 23.74 -140.77
CA LYS A 10 95.97 23.15 -139.59
C LYS A 10 96.21 24.13 -138.44
N ASP A 11 96.72 25.34 -138.71
CA ASP A 11 97.17 26.27 -137.65
C ASP A 11 96.02 26.97 -136.89
N THR A 12 94.91 27.31 -137.56
CA THR A 12 93.71 27.86 -136.91
C THR A 12 93.03 26.83 -136.03
N TYR A 13 93.01 25.57 -136.47
CA TYR A 13 92.52 24.45 -135.67
C TYR A 13 93.41 24.22 -134.45
N GLU A 14 94.74 24.23 -134.59
CA GLU A 14 95.66 24.01 -133.47
C GLU A 14 95.55 25.11 -132.38
N ASN A 15 95.36 26.38 -132.75
CA ASN A 15 95.15 27.46 -131.77
C ASN A 15 93.78 27.39 -131.07
N LYS A 16 92.70 27.09 -131.81
CA LYS A 16 91.36 26.93 -131.20
C LYS A 16 91.29 25.68 -130.32
N VAL A 17 91.98 24.62 -130.71
CA VAL A 17 92.16 23.41 -129.91
C VAL A 17 92.96 23.71 -128.64
N LYS A 18 94.03 24.52 -128.68
CA LYS A 18 94.75 24.97 -127.47
C LYS A 18 93.89 25.81 -126.53
N GLU A 19 93.11 26.76 -127.06
CA GLU A 19 92.18 27.59 -126.26
C GLU A 19 91.11 26.72 -125.56
N LEU A 20 90.46 25.84 -126.32
CA LEU A 20 89.45 24.89 -125.78
C LEU A 20 90.07 23.89 -124.81
N THR A 21 91.29 23.42 -125.06
CA THR A 21 92.02 22.50 -124.17
C THR A 21 92.38 23.19 -122.86
N ASN A 22 92.88 24.43 -122.90
CA ASN A 22 93.18 25.21 -121.69
C ASN A 22 91.91 25.55 -120.91
N LYS A 23 90.83 25.96 -121.58
CA LYS A 23 89.51 26.22 -120.98
C LYS A 23 88.92 24.96 -120.32
N ASN A 24 89.00 23.81 -121.00
CA ASN A 24 88.57 22.53 -120.44
C ASN A 24 89.42 22.14 -119.23
N LYS A 25 90.74 22.39 -119.27
CA LYS A 25 91.65 22.14 -118.15
C LYS A 25 91.37 23.07 -116.96
N GLU A 26 91.04 24.34 -117.20
CA GLU A 26 90.61 25.30 -116.17
C GLU A 26 89.29 24.87 -115.51
N LYS A 27 88.26 24.54 -116.30
CA LYS A 27 86.98 24.01 -115.79
C LYS A 27 87.16 22.68 -115.05
N GLU A 28 88.03 21.80 -115.55
CA GLU A 28 88.34 20.52 -114.93
C GLU A 28 89.08 20.70 -113.60
N ASN A 29 89.99 21.67 -113.50
CA ASN A 29 90.67 22.02 -112.25
C ASN A 29 89.69 22.65 -111.23
N LEU A 30 88.80 23.56 -111.67
CA LEU A 30 87.74 24.12 -110.83
C LEU A 30 86.76 23.03 -110.35
N HIS A 31 86.38 22.12 -111.23
CA HIS A 31 85.54 20.98 -110.90
C HIS A 31 86.23 20.02 -109.91
N LYS A 32 87.52 19.69 -110.11
CA LYS A 32 88.32 18.89 -109.16
C LYS A 32 88.44 19.56 -107.79
N GLY A 33 88.55 20.89 -107.76
CA GLY A 33 88.55 21.69 -106.53
C GLY A 33 87.22 21.57 -105.77
N LEU A 34 86.09 21.57 -106.47
CA LEU A 34 84.76 21.36 -105.89
C LEU A 34 84.52 19.90 -105.48
N GLU A 35 85.05 18.93 -106.24
CA GLU A 35 84.97 17.49 -105.96
C GLU A 35 85.65 17.14 -104.64
N SER A 36 86.73 17.85 -104.27
CA SER A 36 87.38 17.69 -102.96
C SER A 36 86.47 18.02 -101.76
N LYS A 37 85.36 18.76 -101.99
CA LYS A 37 84.38 19.19 -101.00
C LYS A 37 83.01 18.52 -101.16
N LYS A 38 82.95 17.40 -101.90
CA LYS A 38 81.70 16.70 -102.24
C LYS A 38 80.82 16.35 -101.03
N GLU A 39 81.42 16.09 -99.87
CA GLU A 39 80.67 15.75 -98.64
C GLU A 39 79.80 16.89 -98.08
N LEU A 40 80.00 18.13 -98.56
CA LEU A 40 79.22 19.30 -98.15
C LEU A 40 77.99 19.56 -99.05
N PHE A 41 77.86 18.78 -100.12
CA PHE A 41 76.78 18.93 -101.09
C PHE A 41 76.09 17.58 -101.25
N SER A 42 74.76 17.58 -101.33
CA SER A 42 74.05 16.35 -101.68
C SER A 42 74.41 15.89 -103.10
N PRO A 43 74.31 14.58 -103.42
CA PRO A 43 74.61 14.07 -104.75
C PRO A 43 73.86 14.81 -105.87
N THR A 44 72.60 15.18 -105.61
CA THR A 44 71.78 15.98 -106.52
C THR A 44 72.35 17.37 -106.76
N LEU A 45 72.80 18.05 -105.68
CA LEU A 45 73.38 19.37 -105.79
C LEU A 45 74.77 19.32 -106.44
N GLN A 46 75.57 18.28 -106.17
CA GLN A 46 76.85 18.03 -106.86
C GLN A 46 76.66 17.90 -108.38
N GLN A 47 75.64 17.15 -108.81
CA GLN A 47 75.33 17.00 -110.24
C GLN A 47 74.85 18.33 -110.86
N LYS A 48 74.02 19.09 -110.14
CA LYS A 48 73.54 20.42 -110.56
C LYS A 48 74.72 21.39 -110.74
N ILE A 49 75.62 21.44 -109.75
CA ILE A 49 76.87 22.22 -109.79
C ILE A 49 77.71 21.82 -111.00
N LYS A 50 77.93 20.52 -111.21
CA LYS A 50 78.72 19.99 -112.33
C LYS A 50 78.13 20.38 -113.68
N GLN A 51 76.82 20.25 -113.87
CA GLN A 51 76.14 20.64 -115.10
C GLN A 51 76.23 22.16 -115.34
N GLN A 52 76.02 22.97 -114.31
CA GLN A 52 76.14 24.43 -114.41
C GLN A 52 77.56 24.87 -114.77
N LEU A 53 78.59 24.18 -114.26
CA LEU A 53 80.00 24.47 -114.58
C LEU A 53 80.40 23.99 -115.99
N VAL A 54 79.95 22.81 -116.41
CA VAL A 54 80.25 22.23 -117.73
C VAL A 54 79.61 23.06 -118.85
N ASN A 55 78.35 23.47 -118.67
CA ASN A 55 77.56 24.15 -119.69
C ASN A 55 77.85 25.66 -119.83
N GLU A 56 78.62 26.27 -118.91
CA GLU A 56 78.91 27.71 -118.94
C GLU A 56 80.21 27.99 -119.69
N ASP A 57 80.14 28.67 -120.84
CA ASP A 57 81.28 28.92 -121.70
C ASP A 57 81.98 30.27 -121.47
N GLU A 58 81.40 31.18 -120.71
CA GLU A 58 82.03 32.45 -120.36
C GLU A 58 82.88 32.33 -119.08
N LYS A 59 84.16 32.70 -119.19
CA LYS A 59 85.13 32.64 -118.09
C LYS A 59 84.68 33.35 -116.84
N THR A 60 84.23 34.58 -116.98
CA THR A 60 83.72 35.39 -115.86
C THR A 60 82.52 34.75 -115.17
N LYS A 61 81.64 34.05 -115.89
CA LYS A 61 80.44 33.41 -115.33
C LYS A 61 80.76 32.08 -114.64
N TYR A 62 81.57 31.20 -115.25
CA TYR A 62 81.95 29.95 -114.58
C TYR A 62 82.89 30.19 -113.39
N ASP A 63 83.72 31.24 -113.43
CA ASP A 63 84.54 31.68 -112.29
C ASP A 63 83.65 32.20 -111.14
N ALA A 64 82.62 33.00 -111.44
CA ALA A 64 81.65 33.47 -110.43
C ALA A 64 80.82 32.33 -109.84
N LEU A 65 80.37 31.36 -110.64
CA LEU A 65 79.72 30.13 -110.18
C LEU A 65 80.66 29.31 -109.27
N ALA A 66 81.90 29.11 -109.68
CA ALA A 66 82.91 28.42 -108.87
C ALA A 66 83.18 29.14 -107.55
N GLN A 67 83.24 30.47 -107.56
CA GLN A 67 83.37 31.30 -106.35
C GLN A 67 82.14 31.15 -105.44
N GLN A 68 80.93 31.26 -105.97
CA GLN A 68 79.69 31.08 -105.22
C GLN A 68 79.61 29.71 -104.55
N TYR A 69 80.01 28.63 -105.23
CA TYR A 69 80.07 27.30 -104.63
C TYR A 69 81.20 27.14 -103.63
N THR A 70 82.33 27.78 -103.86
CA THR A 70 83.45 27.79 -102.90
C THR A 70 83.04 28.51 -101.62
N GLU A 71 82.35 29.65 -101.72
CA GLU A 71 81.78 30.41 -100.61
C GLU A 71 80.66 29.63 -99.90
N LEU A 72 79.79 28.95 -100.65
CA LEU A 72 78.76 28.07 -100.09
C LEU A 72 79.39 26.87 -99.36
N ALA A 73 80.41 26.24 -99.94
CA ALA A 73 81.15 25.15 -99.30
C ALA A 73 81.82 25.63 -98.02
N SER A 74 82.49 26.79 -98.06
CA SER A 74 83.09 27.40 -96.88
C SER A 74 82.05 27.70 -95.80
N THR A 75 80.90 28.25 -96.18
CA THR A 75 79.78 28.53 -95.28
C THR A 75 79.23 27.24 -94.67
N LYS A 76 79.01 26.19 -95.47
CA LYS A 76 78.54 24.89 -94.97
C LYS A 76 79.56 24.19 -94.08
N GLU A 77 80.85 24.27 -94.40
CA GLU A 77 81.91 23.72 -93.56
C GLU A 77 81.95 24.41 -92.20
N GLN A 78 81.90 25.75 -92.19
CA GLN A 78 81.80 26.53 -90.95
C GLN A 78 80.55 26.16 -90.13
N ILE A 79 79.39 26.03 -90.78
CA ILE A 79 78.15 25.67 -90.10
C ILE A 79 78.19 24.22 -89.59
N LYS A 80 78.76 23.28 -90.35
CA LYS A 80 78.96 21.89 -89.94
C LYS A 80 79.88 21.81 -88.72
N GLN A 81 80.98 22.56 -88.71
CA GLN A 81 81.87 22.68 -87.55
C GLN A 81 81.17 23.28 -86.34
N LYS A 82 80.36 24.33 -86.52
CA LYS A 82 79.54 24.91 -85.45
C LYS A 82 78.50 23.93 -84.91
N ILE A 83 77.74 23.23 -85.77
CA ILE A 83 76.78 22.19 -85.35
C ILE A 83 77.49 21.12 -84.51
N ASN A 84 78.69 20.70 -84.93
CA ASN A 84 79.47 19.70 -84.21
C ASN A 84 79.96 20.20 -82.84
N SER A 85 80.26 21.49 -82.70
CA SER A 85 80.71 22.10 -81.43
C SER A 85 79.59 22.44 -80.45
N LEU A 86 78.31 22.38 -80.87
CA LEU A 86 77.18 22.58 -79.96
C LEU A 86 77.06 21.42 -78.96
N GLU A 87 77.26 21.73 -77.69
CA GLU A 87 77.39 20.76 -76.59
C GLU A 87 76.05 20.10 -76.19
N TRP A 88 74.92 20.80 -76.40
CA TRP A 88 73.60 20.36 -75.95
C TRP A 88 72.79 19.66 -77.04
N LEU A 89 73.42 19.38 -78.18
CA LEU A 89 72.85 18.59 -79.28
C LEU A 89 73.41 17.18 -79.25
N GLY A 90 72.50 16.19 -79.31
CA GLY A 90 72.85 14.79 -79.40
C GLY A 90 73.36 14.40 -80.79
N ALA A 91 73.90 13.19 -80.93
CA ALA A 91 74.46 12.71 -82.20
C ALA A 91 73.41 12.76 -83.34
N LYS A 92 72.16 12.40 -83.03
CA LYS A 92 71.04 12.42 -83.99
C LYS A 92 70.63 13.81 -84.44
N ASP A 93 70.68 14.82 -83.56
CA ASP A 93 70.39 16.20 -83.94
C ASP A 93 71.46 16.71 -84.91
N LYS A 94 72.73 16.47 -84.57
CA LYS A 94 73.88 16.88 -85.38
C LYS A 94 73.84 16.23 -86.76
N GLU A 95 73.51 14.95 -86.81
CA GLU A 95 73.32 14.21 -88.07
C GLU A 95 72.16 14.79 -88.90
N SER A 96 71.00 15.02 -88.27
CA SER A 96 69.80 15.57 -88.93
C SER A 96 70.06 16.97 -89.50
N LEU A 97 70.66 17.86 -88.70
CA LEU A 97 71.02 19.21 -89.10
C LEU A 97 72.08 19.21 -90.20
N THR A 98 73.08 18.31 -90.14
CA THR A 98 74.09 18.15 -91.20
C THR A 98 73.45 17.66 -92.51
N LYS A 99 72.51 16.70 -92.44
CA LYS A 99 71.72 16.25 -93.61
C LYS A 99 70.87 17.37 -94.19
N LYS A 100 70.24 18.21 -93.37
CA LYS A 100 69.53 19.41 -93.83
C LYS A 100 70.48 20.41 -94.49
N LEU A 101 71.67 20.61 -93.92
CA LEU A 101 72.68 21.56 -94.39
C LEU A 101 73.25 21.19 -95.76
N ILE A 102 73.60 19.92 -96.01
CA ILE A 102 74.17 19.48 -97.30
C ILE A 102 73.21 19.69 -98.47
N ASN A 103 71.90 19.71 -98.21
CA ASN A 103 70.85 19.94 -99.21
C ASN A 103 70.59 21.41 -99.54
N GLN A 104 71.14 22.37 -98.78
CA GLN A 104 70.86 23.80 -99.01
C GLN A 104 71.58 24.33 -100.27
N GLU A 105 70.87 25.10 -101.09
CA GLU A 105 71.41 25.57 -102.38
C GLU A 105 72.19 26.90 -102.29
N ASN A 106 72.07 27.64 -101.17
CA ASN A 106 72.74 28.93 -101.00
C ASN A 106 73.14 29.23 -99.54
N ALA A 107 73.95 30.27 -99.37
CA ALA A 107 74.54 30.61 -98.08
C ALA A 107 73.49 31.07 -97.04
N SER A 108 72.48 31.82 -97.46
CA SER A 108 71.42 32.33 -96.56
C SER A 108 70.57 31.20 -95.99
N THR A 109 70.13 30.27 -96.84
CA THR A 109 69.38 29.07 -96.42
C THR A 109 70.24 28.11 -95.60
N SER A 110 71.54 28.02 -95.86
CA SER A 110 72.48 27.31 -95.01
C SER A 110 72.59 27.94 -93.62
N ARG A 111 72.70 29.27 -93.51
CA ARG A 111 72.73 30.01 -92.23
C ARG A 111 71.42 29.90 -91.43
N ALA A 112 70.29 29.64 -92.08
CA ALA A 112 69.05 29.32 -91.38
C ALA A 112 69.17 28.01 -90.56
N ILE A 113 69.90 27.01 -91.07
CA ILE A 113 70.18 25.76 -90.34
C ILE A 113 71.10 26.01 -89.14
N GLU A 114 72.06 26.93 -89.25
CA GLU A 114 72.88 27.37 -88.10
C GLU A 114 72.00 28.02 -87.01
N THR A 115 71.04 28.85 -87.41
CA THR A 115 70.10 29.48 -86.48
C THR A 115 69.20 28.43 -85.80
N GLU A 116 68.67 27.48 -86.57
CA GLU A 116 67.87 26.35 -86.06
C GLU A 116 68.68 25.51 -85.06
N ALA A 117 69.94 25.20 -85.37
CA ALA A 117 70.85 24.45 -84.51
C ALA A 117 71.12 25.17 -83.18
N ASN A 118 71.41 26.47 -83.24
CA ASN A 118 71.64 27.29 -82.05
C ASN A 118 70.38 27.40 -81.18
N GLN A 119 69.20 27.61 -81.77
CA GLN A 119 67.94 27.66 -81.04
C GLN A 119 67.62 26.32 -80.36
N LEU A 120 67.86 25.19 -81.03
CA LEU A 120 67.67 23.87 -80.44
C LEU A 120 68.66 23.61 -79.30
N ASN A 121 69.92 23.99 -79.48
CA ASN A 121 70.96 23.87 -78.46
C ASN A 121 70.60 24.69 -77.20
N THR A 122 70.20 25.95 -77.38
CA THR A 122 69.76 26.79 -76.26
C THR A 122 68.52 26.24 -75.56
N PHE A 123 67.54 25.72 -76.32
CA PHE A 123 66.36 25.08 -75.75
C PHE A 123 66.73 23.88 -74.86
N LYS A 124 67.56 22.96 -75.35
CA LYS A 124 68.00 21.78 -74.59
C LYS A 124 68.90 22.14 -73.40
N LYS A 125 69.74 23.17 -73.55
CA LYS A 125 70.53 23.73 -72.45
C LYS A 125 69.62 24.25 -71.33
N ASN A 126 68.61 25.06 -71.66
CA ASN A 126 67.70 25.62 -70.67
C ASN A 126 66.92 24.54 -69.90
N LEU A 127 66.45 23.49 -70.60
CA LEU A 127 65.81 22.35 -69.94
C LEU A 127 66.78 21.60 -69.01
N THR A 128 68.03 21.41 -69.46
CA THR A 128 69.08 20.78 -68.65
C THR A 128 69.43 21.62 -67.40
N ASP A 129 69.57 22.92 -67.55
CA ASP A 129 69.84 23.85 -66.44
C ASP A 129 68.68 23.81 -65.43
N SER A 130 67.44 23.82 -65.92
CA SER A 130 66.25 23.66 -65.08
C SER A 130 66.23 22.32 -64.33
N VAL A 131 66.57 21.20 -64.99
CA VAL A 131 66.71 19.88 -64.34
C VAL A 131 67.74 19.91 -63.20
N GLN A 132 68.85 20.65 -63.34
CA GLN A 132 69.85 20.76 -62.28
C GLN A 132 69.28 21.40 -61.01
N GLN A 133 68.42 22.39 -61.17
CA GLN A 133 67.84 23.19 -60.09
C GLN A 133 66.72 22.46 -59.33
N LEU A 134 66.14 21.39 -59.90
CA LEU A 134 65.11 20.60 -59.24
C LEU A 134 65.58 20.05 -57.89
N GLN A 135 64.74 20.17 -56.86
CA GLN A 135 65.06 19.69 -55.50
C GLN A 135 64.48 18.30 -55.28
N ASN A 136 64.98 17.57 -54.27
CA ASN A 136 64.45 16.26 -53.88
C ASN A 136 64.42 15.21 -55.01
N ILE A 137 65.36 15.34 -55.96
CA ILE A 137 65.67 14.36 -57.01
C ILE A 137 67.13 13.97 -56.88
N ASP A 138 67.41 12.68 -57.00
CA ASP A 138 68.77 12.15 -56.95
C ASP A 138 69.64 12.68 -58.10
N GLN A 139 70.92 12.92 -57.83
CA GLN A 139 71.84 13.49 -58.81
C GLN A 139 72.04 12.56 -60.02
N SER A 140 71.98 11.24 -59.85
CA SER A 140 72.05 10.26 -60.95
C SER A 140 70.86 10.39 -61.90
N GLU A 141 69.66 10.60 -61.35
CA GLU A 141 68.44 10.74 -62.15
C GLU A 141 68.40 12.07 -62.90
N LYS A 142 68.90 13.15 -62.29
CA LYS A 142 69.15 14.43 -62.98
C LYS A 142 70.09 14.24 -64.16
N THR A 143 71.26 13.64 -63.93
CA THR A 143 72.27 13.40 -64.97
C THR A 143 71.67 12.57 -66.11
N THR A 144 71.02 11.44 -65.79
CA THR A 144 70.37 10.58 -66.78
C THR A 144 69.32 11.32 -67.61
N THR A 145 68.51 12.17 -66.98
CA THR A 145 67.46 12.94 -67.68
C THR A 145 68.06 14.02 -68.57
N LYS A 146 69.13 14.70 -68.12
CA LYS A 146 69.89 15.65 -68.94
C LYS A 146 70.46 15.01 -70.21
N ASP A 147 71.05 13.83 -70.07
CA ASP A 147 71.60 13.08 -71.20
C ASP A 147 70.47 12.65 -72.17
N ARG A 148 69.32 12.22 -71.64
CA ARG A 148 68.13 11.91 -72.46
C ARG A 148 67.54 13.14 -73.15
N ILE A 149 67.59 14.33 -72.52
CA ILE A 149 67.18 15.61 -73.14
C ILE A 149 68.12 15.97 -74.30
N LYS A 150 69.44 15.79 -74.12
CA LYS A 150 70.44 15.97 -75.19
C LYS A 150 70.15 15.04 -76.37
N GLU A 151 69.87 13.76 -76.12
CA GLU A 151 69.61 12.76 -77.16
C GLU A 151 68.17 12.74 -77.71
N ALA A 152 67.25 13.52 -77.15
CA ALA A 152 65.84 13.54 -77.59
C ALA A 152 65.70 14.03 -79.05
N ILE A 153 64.96 13.30 -79.87
CA ILE A 153 64.88 13.55 -81.33
C ILE A 153 63.98 14.76 -81.65
N THR A 154 63.10 15.15 -80.73
CA THR A 154 62.17 16.28 -80.90
C THR A 154 62.16 17.20 -79.68
N LYS A 155 61.76 18.46 -79.88
CA LYS A 155 61.61 19.44 -78.79
C LYS A 155 60.57 18.97 -77.76
N ASP A 156 59.46 18.38 -78.22
CA ASP A 156 58.40 17.89 -77.33
C ASP A 156 58.86 16.71 -76.46
N GLN A 157 59.67 15.80 -77.00
CA GLN A 157 60.26 14.72 -76.21
C GLN A 157 61.21 15.26 -75.14
N ALA A 158 62.06 16.24 -75.48
CA ALA A 158 62.94 16.90 -74.51
C ALA A 158 62.14 17.64 -73.42
N GLN A 159 61.10 18.37 -73.80
CA GLN A 159 60.22 19.07 -72.86
C GLN A 159 59.51 18.10 -71.92
N LYS A 160 58.97 17.01 -72.46
CA LYS A 160 58.27 15.99 -71.67
C LYS A 160 59.18 15.34 -70.63
N LEU A 161 60.43 15.03 -70.99
CA LEU A 161 61.42 14.50 -70.05
C LEU A 161 61.70 15.46 -68.88
N HIS A 162 61.81 16.76 -69.16
CA HIS A 162 61.94 17.79 -68.15
C HIS A 162 60.69 17.89 -67.27
N ASP A 163 59.51 17.95 -67.88
CA ASP A 163 58.23 18.13 -67.16
C ASP A 163 57.89 16.94 -66.27
N ASP A 164 58.17 15.71 -66.74
CA ASP A 164 58.01 14.48 -65.97
C ASP A 164 58.91 14.50 -64.71
N LEU A 165 60.17 14.91 -64.85
CA LEU A 165 61.09 15.00 -63.72
C LEU A 165 60.74 16.17 -62.77
N LYS A 166 60.31 17.31 -63.32
CA LYS A 166 59.83 18.46 -62.54
C LYS A 166 58.61 18.08 -61.70
N LEU A 167 57.65 17.35 -62.29
CA LEU A 167 56.49 16.86 -61.56
C LEU A 167 56.90 15.88 -60.46
N LYS A 168 57.88 15.00 -60.71
CA LYS A 168 58.44 14.09 -59.69
C LYS A 168 59.06 14.86 -58.52
N SER A 169 59.82 15.92 -58.81
CA SER A 169 60.43 16.80 -57.81
C SER A 169 59.37 17.47 -56.93
N GLN A 170 58.34 18.05 -57.55
CA GLN A 170 57.21 18.67 -56.86
C GLN A 170 56.43 17.68 -55.98
N LYS A 171 56.27 16.43 -56.42
CA LYS A 171 55.67 15.36 -55.60
C LYS A 171 56.52 15.06 -54.36
N ALA A 172 57.84 14.98 -54.50
CA ALA A 172 58.74 14.71 -53.39
C ALA A 172 58.70 15.85 -52.34
N ASP A 173 58.74 17.11 -52.78
CA ASP A 173 58.55 18.29 -51.92
C ASP A 173 57.23 18.24 -51.14
N ALA A 174 56.13 17.97 -51.84
CA ALA A 174 54.81 17.91 -51.24
C ALA A 174 54.69 16.77 -50.23
N LYS A 175 55.28 15.60 -50.51
CA LYS A 175 55.35 14.49 -49.55
C LYS A 175 56.11 14.89 -48.29
N ASN A 176 57.24 15.59 -48.41
CA ASN A 176 58.00 16.10 -47.27
C ASN A 176 57.18 17.09 -46.43
N GLN A 177 56.46 18.01 -47.08
CA GLN A 177 55.56 18.95 -46.39
C GLN A 177 54.40 18.26 -45.66
N VAL A 178 53.83 17.18 -46.23
CA VAL A 178 52.76 16.41 -45.57
C VAL A 178 53.31 15.54 -44.43
N ASN A 179 54.52 14.99 -44.59
CA ASN A 179 55.16 14.15 -43.58
C ASN A 179 55.47 14.91 -42.28
N SER A 180 55.84 16.19 -42.38
CA SER A 180 56.11 17.05 -41.22
C SER A 180 54.85 17.43 -40.41
N LEU A 181 53.65 17.16 -40.93
CA LEU A 181 52.39 17.39 -40.21
C LEU A 181 52.11 16.23 -39.24
N ASN A 182 52.52 16.37 -37.99
CA ASN A 182 52.46 15.29 -36.98
C ASN A 182 51.05 14.97 -36.47
N ASN A 183 50.08 15.86 -36.67
CA ASN A 183 48.75 15.76 -36.10
C ASN A 183 47.67 15.30 -37.11
N ILE A 184 48.06 14.78 -38.28
CA ILE A 184 47.14 14.23 -39.29
C ILE A 184 47.36 12.74 -39.57
N ASN A 185 48.01 12.01 -38.64
CA ASN A 185 48.53 10.66 -38.85
C ASN A 185 47.53 9.68 -39.49
N ASN A 186 46.25 9.72 -39.10
CA ASN A 186 45.21 8.84 -39.66
C ASN A 186 44.83 9.13 -41.12
N ARG A 187 45.12 10.33 -41.65
CA ARG A 187 44.88 10.72 -43.06
C ARG A 187 46.15 11.00 -43.84
N LYS A 188 47.30 11.00 -43.16
CA LYS A 188 48.63 11.29 -43.74
C LYS A 188 48.90 10.42 -44.96
N GLN A 189 48.72 9.10 -44.83
CA GLN A 189 48.96 8.16 -45.94
C GLN A 189 48.03 8.41 -47.14
N GLY A 190 46.77 8.79 -46.90
CA GLY A 190 45.82 9.14 -47.97
C GLY A 190 46.33 10.32 -48.80
N TYR A 191 46.77 11.40 -48.14
CA TYR A 191 47.35 12.54 -48.84
C TYR A 191 48.65 12.21 -49.58
N LEU A 192 49.51 11.34 -49.01
CA LEU A 192 50.72 10.88 -49.70
C LEU A 192 50.41 10.09 -50.98
N ASN A 193 49.38 9.23 -50.95
CA ASN A 193 48.91 8.49 -52.12
C ASN A 193 48.27 9.41 -53.18
N GLU A 194 47.50 10.42 -52.74
CA GLU A 194 46.93 11.43 -53.63
C GLU A 194 48.02 12.26 -54.31
N ILE A 195 49.10 12.63 -53.59
CA ILE A 195 50.26 13.32 -54.18
C ILE A 195 50.95 12.43 -55.21
N GLU A 196 51.13 11.15 -54.92
CA GLU A 196 51.73 10.19 -55.88
C GLU A 196 50.93 10.12 -57.19
N SER A 197 49.59 10.17 -57.09
CA SER A 197 48.68 10.09 -58.24
C SER A 197 48.45 11.43 -58.94
N ALA A 198 48.93 12.55 -58.40
CA ALA A 198 48.68 13.87 -58.95
C ALA A 198 49.37 14.04 -60.32
N SER A 199 48.64 14.61 -61.28
CA SER A 199 49.10 14.76 -62.67
C SER A 199 49.76 16.11 -62.98
N ASN A 200 49.69 17.07 -62.06
CA ASN A 200 50.24 18.42 -62.23
C ASN A 200 50.43 19.13 -60.87
N GLU A 201 51.14 20.26 -60.91
CA GLU A 201 51.45 21.09 -59.74
C GLU A 201 50.20 21.60 -59.00
N SER A 202 49.19 22.09 -59.71
CA SER A 202 47.97 22.64 -59.09
C SER A 202 47.27 21.63 -58.20
N LYS A 203 47.15 20.37 -58.65
CA LYS A 203 46.60 19.27 -57.85
C LYS A 203 47.44 18.99 -56.61
N ILE A 204 48.78 18.98 -56.75
CA ILE A 204 49.71 18.78 -55.63
C ILE A 204 49.51 19.87 -54.57
N SER A 205 49.49 21.15 -54.97
CA SER A 205 49.28 22.29 -54.06
C SER A 205 47.93 22.21 -53.33
N ALA A 206 46.85 21.84 -54.04
CA ALA A 206 45.53 21.67 -53.44
C ALA A 206 45.51 20.56 -52.38
N ILE A 207 46.22 19.44 -52.62
CA ILE A 207 46.34 18.35 -51.64
C ILE A 207 47.12 18.81 -50.40
N VAL A 208 48.27 19.49 -50.57
CA VAL A 208 49.07 20.02 -49.46
C VAL A 208 48.27 21.02 -48.61
N ASN A 209 47.49 21.92 -49.24
CA ASN A 209 46.65 22.86 -48.52
C ASN A 209 45.54 22.17 -47.73
N ARG A 210 44.89 21.13 -48.29
CA ARG A 210 43.92 20.31 -47.54
C ARG A 210 44.59 19.61 -46.34
N ALA A 211 45.81 19.12 -46.50
CA ALA A 211 46.58 18.52 -45.39
C ALA A 211 46.90 19.55 -44.29
N LYS A 212 47.36 20.76 -44.65
CA LYS A 212 47.63 21.86 -43.70
C LYS A 212 46.36 22.32 -42.98
N ASN A 213 45.25 22.49 -43.69
CA ASN A 213 43.96 22.86 -43.07
C ASN A 213 43.47 21.80 -42.09
N ARG A 214 43.60 20.51 -42.45
CA ARG A 214 43.27 19.42 -41.54
C ARG A 214 44.19 19.38 -40.31
N SER A 215 45.47 19.67 -40.50
CA SER A 215 46.43 19.82 -39.40
C SER A 215 46.01 20.94 -38.45
N ASN A 216 45.66 22.12 -38.97
CA ASN A 216 45.19 23.23 -38.14
C ASN A 216 43.91 22.87 -37.35
N LEU A 217 42.93 22.25 -38.02
CA LEU A 217 41.70 21.79 -37.36
C LEU A 217 41.99 20.83 -36.19
N ASN A 218 42.85 19.83 -36.40
CA ASN A 218 43.16 18.86 -35.34
C ASN A 218 43.87 19.53 -34.16
N LYS A 219 44.73 20.54 -34.40
CA LYS A 219 45.36 21.32 -33.33
C LYS A 219 44.32 22.10 -32.52
N GLU A 220 43.40 22.79 -33.20
CA GLU A 220 42.34 23.56 -32.53
C GLU A 220 41.38 22.66 -31.74
N LYS A 221 41.07 21.46 -32.24
CA LYS A 221 40.31 20.47 -31.48
C LYS A 221 41.00 20.11 -30.16
N GLU A 222 42.30 19.81 -30.18
CA GLU A 222 43.04 19.49 -28.94
C GLU A 222 43.06 20.67 -27.97
N THR A 223 43.32 21.89 -28.45
CA THR A 223 43.26 23.12 -27.64
C THR A 223 41.89 23.28 -26.98
N ALA A 224 40.81 23.15 -27.75
CA ALA A 224 39.45 23.32 -27.24
C ALA A 224 39.07 22.21 -26.25
N LYS A 225 39.45 20.95 -26.49
CA LYS A 225 39.25 19.84 -25.53
C LYS A 225 39.97 20.08 -24.20
N ASN A 226 41.19 20.62 -24.22
CA ASN A 226 41.93 20.98 -23.02
C ASN A 226 41.26 22.14 -22.26
N GLN A 227 40.78 23.16 -22.97
CA GLN A 227 40.05 24.25 -22.33
C GLN A 227 38.74 23.79 -21.70
N ILE A 228 37.99 22.88 -22.35
CA ILE A 228 36.79 22.26 -21.77
C ILE A 228 37.12 21.44 -20.53
N GLN A 229 38.24 20.71 -20.53
CA GLN A 229 38.67 19.93 -19.37
C GLN A 229 38.84 20.81 -18.12
N ASN A 230 39.28 22.05 -18.30
CA ASN A 230 39.55 23.01 -17.22
C ASN A 230 38.30 23.77 -16.73
N LEU A 231 37.10 23.53 -17.30
CA LEU A 231 35.87 24.17 -16.83
C LEU A 231 35.32 23.48 -15.57
N ASN A 232 35.51 24.07 -14.39
CA ASN A 232 35.17 23.44 -13.11
C ASN A 232 33.67 23.31 -12.82
N LEU A 233 32.82 24.08 -13.50
CA LEU A 233 31.36 24.08 -13.31
C LEU A 233 30.61 23.29 -14.39
N ILE A 234 31.35 22.51 -15.19
CA ILE A 234 30.79 21.56 -16.15
C ILE A 234 31.10 20.16 -15.61
N SER A 235 30.07 19.32 -15.49
CA SER A 235 30.23 17.94 -15.01
C SER A 235 31.15 17.15 -15.95
N ASN A 236 31.84 16.13 -15.42
CA ASN A 236 32.76 15.30 -16.21
C ASN A 236 32.04 14.61 -17.39
N GLU A 237 30.80 14.19 -17.19
CA GLU A 237 29.97 13.61 -18.25
C GLU A 237 29.68 14.61 -19.37
N HIS A 238 29.30 15.85 -19.01
CA HIS A 238 29.04 16.89 -20.00
C HIS A 238 30.33 17.35 -20.70
N LYS A 239 31.46 17.42 -19.98
CA LYS A 239 32.79 17.62 -20.59
C LYS A 239 33.07 16.57 -21.66
N GLN A 240 32.80 15.30 -21.38
CA GLN A 240 33.02 14.23 -22.34
C GLN A 240 32.11 14.35 -23.56
N ARG A 241 30.82 14.70 -23.38
CA ARG A 241 29.91 14.97 -24.51
C ARG A 241 30.43 16.10 -25.40
N LEU A 242 30.86 17.22 -24.81
CA LEU A 242 31.39 18.34 -25.57
C LEU A 242 32.72 18.03 -26.27
N LYS A 243 33.58 17.20 -25.66
CA LYS A 243 34.80 16.72 -26.33
C LYS A 243 34.48 15.85 -27.54
N ASN A 244 33.51 14.95 -27.42
CA ASN A 244 33.05 14.13 -28.54
C ASN A 244 32.43 15.01 -29.65
N GLU A 245 31.68 16.05 -29.27
CA GLU A 245 31.13 17.03 -30.20
C GLU A 245 32.26 17.78 -30.94
N ILE A 246 33.30 18.24 -30.24
CA ILE A 246 34.50 18.82 -30.85
C ILE A 246 35.16 17.85 -31.83
N ASP A 247 35.31 16.57 -31.47
CA ASP A 247 35.90 15.56 -32.34
C ASP A 247 35.08 15.36 -33.63
N SER A 248 33.76 15.58 -33.59
CA SER A 248 32.88 15.53 -34.76
C SER A 248 32.91 16.78 -35.65
N ARG A 249 33.37 17.95 -35.15
CA ARG A 249 33.33 19.21 -35.93
C ARG A 249 34.28 19.19 -37.13
N GLU A 250 33.85 19.76 -38.24
CA GLU A 250 34.61 19.73 -39.50
C GLU A 250 35.42 21.01 -39.78
N THR A 251 35.15 22.09 -39.05
CA THR A 251 35.79 23.40 -39.23
C THR A 251 36.20 23.99 -37.87
N VAL A 252 37.19 24.89 -37.90
CA VAL A 252 37.68 25.58 -36.69
C VAL A 252 36.58 26.42 -36.05
N ASP A 253 35.76 27.10 -36.85
CA ASP A 253 34.65 27.93 -36.35
C ASP A 253 33.65 27.12 -35.51
N LYS A 254 33.25 25.94 -36.00
CA LYS A 254 32.33 25.05 -35.26
C LYS A 254 32.95 24.50 -33.96
N VAL A 255 34.26 24.28 -33.93
CA VAL A 255 34.99 23.92 -32.70
C VAL A 255 34.92 25.08 -31.70
N ASN A 256 35.16 26.31 -32.17
CA ASN A 256 35.12 27.52 -31.34
C ASN A 256 33.71 27.84 -30.82
N GLU A 257 32.66 27.63 -31.62
CA GLU A 257 31.26 27.76 -31.19
C GLU A 257 30.96 26.85 -29.99
N THR A 258 31.35 25.57 -30.10
CA THR A 258 31.14 24.56 -29.05
C THR A 258 31.87 24.96 -27.75
N LEU A 259 33.13 25.38 -27.87
CA LEU A 259 33.95 25.86 -26.76
C LEU A 259 33.38 27.12 -26.09
N ASN A 260 32.97 28.11 -26.90
CA ASN A 260 32.44 29.37 -26.40
C ASN A 260 31.10 29.17 -25.66
N TRP A 261 30.23 28.32 -26.22
CA TRP A 261 29.00 27.93 -25.53
C TRP A 261 29.28 27.29 -24.17
N ALA A 262 30.26 26.38 -24.08
CA ALA A 262 30.65 25.74 -22.83
C ALA A 262 31.18 26.75 -21.79
N LYS A 263 32.01 27.71 -22.22
CA LYS A 263 32.49 28.81 -21.38
C LYS A 263 31.34 29.66 -20.84
N GLN A 264 30.41 30.07 -21.71
CA GLN A 264 29.26 30.87 -21.31
C GLN A 264 28.32 30.11 -20.35
N LEU A 265 28.13 28.81 -20.54
CA LEU A 265 27.36 28.00 -19.60
C LEU A 265 28.06 27.92 -18.23
N SER A 266 29.38 27.68 -18.22
CA SER A 266 30.17 27.65 -16.99
C SER A 266 30.12 29.00 -16.25
N GLU A 267 30.20 30.12 -16.99
CA GLU A 267 30.10 31.47 -16.42
C GLU A 267 28.70 31.73 -15.84
N LEU A 268 27.64 31.37 -16.57
CA LEU A 268 26.27 31.49 -16.07
C LEU A 268 26.06 30.73 -14.77
N LYS A 269 26.62 29.51 -14.65
CA LYS A 269 26.60 28.74 -13.40
C LYS A 269 27.37 29.46 -12.28
N ALA A 270 28.55 30.00 -12.56
CA ALA A 270 29.32 30.78 -11.59
C ALA A 270 28.58 32.03 -11.10
N GLN A 271 27.78 32.68 -11.95
CA GLN A 271 26.95 33.82 -11.56
C GLN A 271 25.75 33.42 -10.70
N ASN A 272 25.29 32.18 -10.85
CA ASN A 272 24.14 31.62 -10.13
C ASN A 272 24.55 30.58 -9.08
N SER A 273 25.71 30.74 -8.44
CA SER A 273 26.07 29.91 -7.29
C SER A 273 25.14 30.19 -6.10
N PHE A 274 24.98 29.21 -5.21
CA PHE A 274 24.06 29.31 -4.07
C PHE A 274 24.29 30.59 -3.25
N ASP A 275 25.55 30.90 -2.94
CA ASP A 275 25.93 32.08 -2.14
C ASP A 275 25.56 33.41 -2.84
N LYS A 276 25.55 33.45 -4.17
CA LYS A 276 25.14 34.65 -4.94
C LYS A 276 23.63 34.87 -4.96
N LEU A 277 22.83 33.82 -4.75
CA LEU A 277 21.37 33.92 -4.73
C LEU A 277 20.81 34.55 -3.44
N LYS A 278 21.61 34.65 -2.37
CA LYS A 278 21.24 35.28 -1.09
C LYS A 278 19.97 34.69 -0.44
N LEU A 279 19.78 33.37 -0.55
CA LEU A 279 18.62 32.65 0.00
C LEU A 279 18.77 32.48 1.52
N THR A 280 18.17 33.38 2.31
CA THR A 280 18.49 33.57 3.75
C THR A 280 17.92 32.47 4.65
N ASN A 281 16.80 31.86 4.28
CA ASN A 281 16.19 30.79 5.07
C ASN A 281 16.69 29.42 4.62
N LEU A 282 16.82 29.20 3.32
CA LEU A 282 17.38 27.96 2.77
C LEU A 282 18.86 27.78 3.12
N SER A 283 19.65 28.87 3.27
CA SER A 283 21.05 28.78 3.72
C SER A 283 21.22 28.21 5.14
N LYS A 284 20.17 28.27 5.95
CA LYS A 284 20.15 27.68 7.29
C LYS A 284 19.81 26.19 7.29
N ASN A 285 19.46 25.62 6.15
CA ASN A 285 19.34 24.17 5.95
C ASN A 285 20.67 23.67 5.36
N THR A 286 21.41 22.91 6.16
CA THR A 286 22.77 22.44 5.84
C THR A 286 22.84 21.59 4.56
N ASN A 287 21.74 20.96 4.15
CA ASN A 287 21.71 20.08 2.98
C ASN A 287 21.35 20.80 1.67
N GLU A 288 20.69 21.97 1.74
CA GLU A 288 20.15 22.64 0.54
C GLU A 288 21.24 23.24 -0.35
N LYS A 289 22.32 23.77 0.25
CA LYS A 289 23.45 24.29 -0.52
C LYS A 289 24.11 23.20 -1.38
N ALA A 290 24.44 22.06 -0.76
CA ALA A 290 25.08 20.95 -1.46
C ALA A 290 24.18 20.38 -2.57
N LYS A 291 22.88 20.25 -2.29
CA LYS A 291 21.89 19.78 -3.28
C LYS A 291 21.81 20.72 -4.48
N TYR A 292 21.66 22.03 -4.24
CA TYR A 292 21.62 23.03 -5.29
C TYR A 292 22.90 23.04 -6.13
N GLU A 293 24.08 22.99 -5.50
CA GLU A 293 25.36 23.00 -6.19
C GLU A 293 25.55 21.75 -7.07
N GLN A 294 25.07 20.59 -6.62
CA GLN A 294 25.07 19.36 -7.42
C GLN A 294 24.10 19.44 -8.61
N GLU A 295 22.88 19.95 -8.41
CA GLU A 295 21.90 20.16 -9.48
C GLU A 295 22.41 21.18 -10.51
N LEU A 296 23.07 22.26 -10.04
CA LEU A 296 23.69 23.28 -10.88
C LEU A 296 24.86 22.70 -11.69
N LEU A 297 25.69 21.85 -11.10
CA LEU A 297 26.77 21.15 -11.80
C LEU A 297 26.23 20.24 -12.90
N ASN A 298 25.12 19.55 -12.65
CA ASN A 298 24.48 18.63 -13.58
C ASN A 298 23.66 19.31 -14.68
N ALA A 299 23.17 20.53 -14.46
CA ALA A 299 22.45 21.30 -15.47
C ALA A 299 23.31 21.52 -16.73
N ASP A 300 22.92 20.93 -17.86
CA ASP A 300 23.70 20.97 -19.09
C ASP A 300 23.24 22.06 -20.07
N THR A 301 22.20 22.83 -19.74
CA THR A 301 21.74 23.94 -20.57
C THR A 301 21.53 25.22 -19.76
N LYS A 302 21.62 26.37 -20.44
CA LYS A 302 21.31 27.69 -19.81
C LYS A 302 19.88 27.76 -19.27
N VAL A 303 18.94 27.09 -19.94
CA VAL A 303 17.54 27.00 -19.53
C VAL A 303 17.39 26.19 -18.24
N ALA A 304 18.07 25.04 -18.14
CA ALA A 304 18.05 24.23 -16.91
C ALA A 304 18.61 25.00 -15.71
N VAL A 305 19.72 25.74 -15.89
CA VAL A 305 20.28 26.62 -14.85
C VAL A 305 19.26 27.70 -14.42
N THR A 306 18.62 28.37 -15.38
CA THR A 306 17.65 29.43 -15.10
C THR A 306 16.41 28.91 -14.36
N ARG A 307 15.90 27.74 -14.75
CA ARG A 307 14.77 27.09 -14.07
C ARG A 307 15.12 26.74 -12.63
N LEU A 308 16.27 26.11 -12.41
CA LEU A 308 16.76 25.73 -11.08
C LEU A 308 16.84 26.95 -10.12
N VAL A 309 17.39 28.08 -10.61
CA VAL A 309 17.48 29.33 -9.84
C VAL A 309 16.09 29.84 -9.45
N ASN A 310 15.14 29.83 -10.39
CA ASN A 310 13.79 30.32 -10.14
C ASN A 310 13.04 29.44 -9.14
N ASP A 311 13.19 28.12 -9.22
CA ASP A 311 12.55 27.18 -8.31
C ASP A 311 13.03 27.40 -6.86
N TYR A 312 14.35 27.57 -6.67
CA TYR A 312 14.92 27.84 -5.35
C TYR A 312 14.52 29.23 -4.79
N LYS A 313 14.43 30.26 -5.65
CA LYS A 313 13.92 31.58 -5.24
C LYS A 313 12.43 31.53 -4.87
N ALA A 314 11.62 30.76 -5.59
CA ALA A 314 10.22 30.59 -5.29
C ALA A 314 10.04 29.88 -3.93
N LYS A 315 10.78 28.80 -3.68
CA LYS A 315 10.79 28.08 -2.40
C LYS A 315 11.20 28.98 -1.23
N GLU A 316 12.24 29.79 -1.39
CA GLU A 316 12.66 30.77 -0.37
C GLU A 316 11.54 31.77 -0.04
N ASN A 317 10.85 32.30 -1.06
CA ASN A 317 9.76 33.26 -0.87
C ASN A 317 8.56 32.63 -0.14
N GLU A 318 8.23 31.37 -0.42
CA GLU A 318 7.19 30.64 0.32
C GLU A 318 7.56 30.47 1.80
N ILE A 319 8.82 30.11 2.09
CA ILE A 319 9.32 29.99 3.47
C ILE A 319 9.25 31.35 4.19
N VAL A 320 9.64 32.44 3.54
CA VAL A 320 9.55 33.80 4.12
C VAL A 320 8.11 34.15 4.50
N LYS A 321 7.17 33.95 3.58
CA LYS A 321 5.74 34.21 3.84
C LYS A 321 5.18 33.32 4.94
N ALA A 322 5.59 32.06 4.99
CA ALA A 322 5.19 31.12 6.03
C ALA A 322 5.71 31.56 7.40
N ASN A 323 6.99 31.94 7.50
CA ASN A 323 7.59 32.44 8.74
C ASN A 323 6.90 33.71 9.25
N GLN A 324 6.52 34.63 8.35
CA GLN A 324 5.73 35.82 8.71
C GLN A 324 4.36 35.46 9.29
N LYS A 325 3.68 34.46 8.74
CA LYS A 325 2.41 33.96 9.30
C LYS A 325 2.61 33.36 10.70
N ILE A 326 3.68 32.58 10.90
CA ILE A 326 4.01 32.03 12.23
C ILE A 326 4.26 33.14 13.25
N ASP A 327 4.91 34.22 12.85
CA ASP A 327 5.22 35.35 13.74
C ASP A 327 3.97 36.08 14.25
N GLN A 328 2.88 36.08 13.47
CA GLN A 328 1.60 36.73 13.82
C GLN A 328 0.82 36.02 14.93
N HIS A 329 1.21 34.82 15.35
CA HIS A 329 0.54 34.06 16.42
C HIS A 329 0.94 34.58 17.82
N ASN A 330 0.05 35.31 18.51
CA ASN A 330 0.36 36.00 19.77
C ASN A 330 0.35 35.10 21.03
N ASN A 331 -0.14 33.88 20.90
CA ASN A 331 -0.35 32.93 21.99
C ASN A 331 0.62 31.73 21.91
N LEU A 332 1.70 31.87 21.15
CA LEU A 332 2.83 30.94 21.10
C LEU A 332 4.08 31.64 21.65
N SER A 333 4.92 30.92 22.39
CA SER A 333 6.23 31.40 22.81
C SER A 333 7.20 31.54 21.63
N THR A 334 8.27 32.29 21.83
CA THR A 334 9.35 32.43 20.84
C THR A 334 9.97 31.07 20.50
N GLU A 335 10.17 30.22 21.50
CA GLU A 335 10.69 28.86 21.35
C GLU A 335 9.80 28.00 20.47
N VAL A 336 8.48 28.01 20.70
CA VAL A 336 7.51 27.25 19.90
C VAL A 336 7.44 27.79 18.47
N LYS A 337 7.44 29.12 18.28
CA LYS A 337 7.52 29.73 16.93
C LYS A 337 8.76 29.29 16.19
N ASN A 338 9.92 29.29 16.85
CA ASN A 338 11.19 28.86 16.24
C ASN A 338 11.17 27.39 15.83
N SER A 339 10.53 26.52 16.62
CA SER A 339 10.32 25.11 16.25
C SER A 339 9.53 24.98 14.94
N PHE A 340 8.42 25.70 14.79
CA PHE A 340 7.64 25.70 13.54
C PHE A 340 8.41 26.26 12.35
N LYS A 341 9.18 27.34 12.53
CA LYS A 341 10.05 27.90 11.49
C LYS A 341 11.15 26.93 11.05
N THR A 342 11.63 26.06 11.93
CA THR A 342 12.55 24.96 11.57
C THR A 342 11.84 23.92 10.73
N LYS A 343 10.67 23.42 11.18
CA LYS A 343 9.85 22.47 10.39
C LYS A 343 9.54 23.00 8.98
N ILE A 344 9.19 24.27 8.83
CA ILE A 344 8.91 24.90 7.52
C ILE A 344 10.13 24.86 6.60
N ARG A 345 11.33 25.12 7.11
CA ARG A 345 12.58 25.13 6.31
C ARG A 345 12.97 23.73 5.82
N GLU A 346 12.60 22.70 6.55
CA GLU A 346 12.92 21.29 6.25
C GLU A 346 11.81 20.61 5.42
N ALA A 347 10.60 21.19 5.41
CA ALA A 347 9.45 20.63 4.73
C ALA A 347 9.51 20.75 3.20
N GLN A 348 8.77 19.86 2.54
CA GLN A 348 8.40 20.03 1.14
C GLN A 348 7.41 21.20 1.00
N THR A 349 7.47 21.95 -0.11
CA THR A 349 6.61 23.12 -0.37
C THR A 349 5.12 22.83 -0.14
N ASN A 350 4.62 21.69 -0.62
CA ASN A 350 3.22 21.28 -0.47
C ASN A 350 2.80 20.99 0.99
N LYS A 351 3.75 20.86 1.92
CA LYS A 351 3.51 20.62 3.36
C LYS A 351 3.63 21.86 4.23
N ILE A 352 4.10 22.99 3.69
CA ILE A 352 4.25 24.24 4.45
C ILE A 352 2.91 24.72 5.02
N ASN A 353 1.83 24.61 4.24
CA ASN A 353 0.49 25.03 4.69
C ASN A 353 -0.06 24.16 5.84
N ASP A 354 0.25 22.86 5.85
CA ASP A 354 -0.15 21.96 6.94
C ASP A 354 0.47 22.44 8.27
N ILE A 355 1.75 22.82 8.24
CA ILE A 355 2.49 23.31 9.42
C ILE A 355 1.94 24.66 9.90
N ILE A 356 1.61 25.58 8.98
CA ILE A 356 0.96 26.87 9.34
C ILE A 356 -0.39 26.62 10.02
N ASN A 357 -1.18 25.66 9.52
CA ASN A 357 -2.47 25.33 10.11
C ASN A 357 -2.33 24.68 11.49
N GLU A 358 -1.30 23.84 11.70
CA GLU A 358 -0.96 23.28 13.01
C GLU A 358 -0.66 24.40 14.03
N ALA A 359 0.19 25.36 13.65
CA ALA A 359 0.52 26.51 14.49
C ALA A 359 -0.70 27.40 14.80
N LYS A 360 -1.54 27.67 13.79
CA LYS A 360 -2.80 28.43 13.96
C LYS A 360 -3.77 27.73 14.92
N THR A 361 -3.88 26.41 14.83
CA THR A 361 -4.74 25.61 15.70
C THR A 361 -4.26 25.70 17.15
N LEU A 362 -2.95 25.57 17.37
CA LEU A 362 -2.36 25.70 18.69
C LEU A 362 -2.51 27.11 19.27
N ASP A 363 -2.28 28.16 18.47
CA ASP A 363 -2.44 29.55 18.89
C ASP A 363 -3.89 29.84 19.32
N THR A 364 -4.86 29.37 18.53
CA THR A 364 -6.30 29.48 18.85
C THR A 364 -6.63 28.72 20.13
N ASN A 365 -6.06 27.53 20.32
CA ASN A 365 -6.26 26.75 21.54
C ASN A 365 -5.69 27.45 22.78
N ASN A 366 -4.46 27.98 22.67
CA ASN A 366 -3.82 28.71 23.75
C ASN A 366 -4.59 29.98 24.11
N TYR A 367 -5.12 30.70 23.13
CA TYR A 367 -6.00 31.85 23.38
C TYR A 367 -7.25 31.46 24.19
N ARG A 368 -7.94 30.38 23.81
CA ARG A 368 -9.11 29.88 24.55
C ARG A 368 -8.74 29.45 25.98
N ASN A 369 -7.61 28.77 26.14
CA ASN A 369 -7.15 28.32 27.45
C ASN A 369 -6.78 29.48 28.36
N ILE A 370 -6.07 30.49 27.85
CA ILE A 370 -5.73 31.70 28.60
C ILE A 370 -6.99 32.50 28.96
N THR A 371 -7.96 32.58 28.05
CA THR A 371 -9.25 33.25 28.32
C THR A 371 -9.99 32.56 29.47
N THR A 372 -10.04 31.22 29.45
CA THR A 372 -10.65 30.42 30.52
C THR A 372 -9.91 30.59 31.85
N LEU A 373 -8.58 30.54 31.84
CA LEU A 373 -7.71 30.75 33.01
C LEU A 373 -7.96 32.13 33.65
N ASN A 374 -8.08 33.18 32.85
CA ASN A 374 -8.32 34.53 33.34
C ASN A 374 -9.68 34.68 34.05
N GLY A 375 -10.69 33.91 33.60
CA GLY A 375 -12.03 33.87 34.21
C GLY A 375 -12.13 33.13 35.56
N LEU A 376 -11.06 32.46 36.02
CA LEU A 376 -11.06 31.74 37.30
C LEU A 376 -11.00 32.73 38.48
N GLN A 377 -12.02 32.70 39.36
CA GLN A 377 -12.22 33.72 40.40
C GLN A 377 -11.43 33.51 41.71
N TYR A 378 -10.81 32.33 41.90
CA TYR A 378 -10.12 31.96 43.14
C TYR A 378 -8.59 31.82 42.98
N LEU A 379 -8.04 32.35 41.89
CA LEU A 379 -6.60 32.40 41.62
C LEU A 379 -6.16 33.86 41.54
N ASN A 380 -4.98 34.17 42.06
CA ASN A 380 -4.42 35.52 41.93
C ASN A 380 -3.79 35.76 40.55
N ASP A 381 -3.51 37.02 40.23
CA ASP A 381 -2.99 37.41 38.92
C ASP A 381 -1.57 36.90 38.65
N THR A 382 -0.76 36.72 39.70
CA THR A 382 0.61 36.17 39.59
C THR A 382 0.58 34.72 39.13
N TYR A 383 -0.28 33.89 39.73
CA TYR A 383 -0.46 32.50 39.33
C TYR A 383 -0.98 32.40 37.89
N LYS A 384 -2.01 33.18 37.55
CA LYS A 384 -2.58 33.24 36.19
C LYS A 384 -1.53 33.64 35.16
N THR A 385 -0.71 34.65 35.46
CA THR A 385 0.36 35.12 34.57
C THR A 385 1.41 34.04 34.32
N ASN A 386 1.86 33.35 35.37
CA ASN A 386 2.85 32.28 35.24
C ASN A 386 2.30 31.09 34.48
N LYS A 387 1.07 30.65 34.79
CA LYS A 387 0.43 29.53 34.09
C LYS A 387 0.13 29.86 32.62
N ALA A 388 -0.20 31.11 32.29
CA ALA A 388 -0.34 31.56 30.90
C ALA A 388 0.98 31.45 30.12
N LYS A 389 2.14 31.74 30.75
CA LYS A 389 3.45 31.52 30.13
C LYS A 389 3.70 30.03 29.87
N GLU A 390 3.38 29.16 30.83
CA GLU A 390 3.49 27.71 30.66
C GLU A 390 2.63 27.21 29.49
N ILE A 391 1.39 27.70 29.35
CA ILE A 391 0.49 27.37 28.23
C ILE A 391 1.08 27.77 26.88
N LYS A 392 1.60 29.00 26.76
CA LYS A 392 2.21 29.50 25.51
C LYS A 392 3.45 28.69 25.08
N ASN A 393 4.12 28.04 26.04
CA ASN A 393 5.34 27.28 25.81
C ASN A 393 5.11 25.80 25.46
N GLN A 394 3.85 25.36 25.31
CA GLN A 394 3.55 23.98 24.93
C GLN A 394 3.58 23.78 23.41
N ALA A 395 4.10 22.65 22.96
CA ALA A 395 4.20 22.31 21.53
C ALA A 395 2.91 21.71 20.94
N THR A 396 1.93 21.32 21.78
CA THR A 396 0.70 20.65 21.34
C THR A 396 -0.53 21.16 22.09
N THR A 397 -1.71 20.98 21.49
CA THR A 397 -3.00 21.36 22.10
C THR A 397 -3.29 20.55 23.36
N GLN A 398 -2.96 19.26 23.36
CA GLN A 398 -3.16 18.38 24.52
C GLN A 398 -2.33 18.83 25.73
N ALA A 399 -1.04 19.13 25.53
CA ALA A 399 -0.17 19.61 26.60
C ALA A 399 -0.62 20.98 27.12
N SER A 400 -1.06 21.88 26.24
CA SER A 400 -1.68 23.15 26.61
C SER A 400 -2.94 22.97 27.46
N ASN A 401 -3.84 22.05 27.07
CA ASN A 401 -5.06 21.75 27.81
C ASN A 401 -4.78 21.16 29.19
N ALA A 402 -3.74 20.35 29.33
CA ALA A 402 -3.33 19.80 30.63
C ALA A 402 -2.95 20.92 31.62
N LYS A 403 -2.23 21.96 31.16
CA LYS A 403 -1.89 23.12 31.99
C LYS A 403 -3.09 23.96 32.40
N LEU A 404 -4.10 24.10 31.54
CA LEU A 404 -5.37 24.69 31.94
C LEU A 404 -6.06 23.85 33.02
N LYS A 405 -6.11 22.51 32.84
CA LYS A 405 -6.78 21.61 33.77
C LYS A 405 -6.18 21.71 35.18
N GLU A 406 -4.86 21.75 35.31
CA GLU A 406 -4.17 21.98 36.60
C GLU A 406 -4.71 23.24 37.32
N ALA A 407 -4.89 24.34 36.59
CA ALA A 407 -5.40 25.60 37.15
C ALA A 407 -6.88 25.54 37.51
N VAL A 408 -7.69 24.88 36.67
CA VAL A 408 -9.14 24.67 36.93
C VAL A 408 -9.33 23.84 38.20
N ASP A 409 -8.60 22.73 38.33
CA ASP A 409 -8.69 21.86 39.51
C ASP A 409 -8.28 22.63 40.78
N PHE A 410 -7.22 23.44 40.71
CA PHE A 410 -6.78 24.26 41.84
C PHE A 410 -7.78 25.35 42.23
N ASN A 411 -8.37 26.06 41.24
CA ASN A 411 -9.44 27.03 41.48
C ASN A 411 -10.67 26.37 42.13
N ASN A 412 -11.08 25.20 41.66
CA ASN A 412 -12.24 24.49 42.18
C ASN A 412 -12.03 24.04 43.63
N SER A 413 -10.82 23.57 43.98
CA SER A 413 -10.47 23.25 45.37
C SER A 413 -10.64 24.46 46.29
N LYS A 414 -10.14 25.64 45.89
CA LYS A 414 -10.31 26.87 46.68
C LYS A 414 -11.76 27.35 46.77
N LYS A 415 -12.51 27.23 45.67
CA LYS A 415 -13.94 27.54 45.65
C LYS A 415 -14.68 26.64 46.64
N GLU A 416 -14.38 25.34 46.65
CA GLU A 416 -14.99 24.39 47.59
C GLU A 416 -14.76 24.80 49.06
N TYR A 417 -13.54 25.21 49.43
CA TYR A 417 -13.28 25.72 50.78
C TYR A 417 -14.01 27.04 51.07
N ALA A 418 -14.10 27.95 50.10
CA ALA A 418 -14.86 29.20 50.27
C ALA A 418 -16.36 28.94 50.46
N ASP A 419 -16.93 27.99 49.70
CA ASP A 419 -18.31 27.55 49.83
C ASP A 419 -18.54 26.92 51.21
N LYS A 420 -17.62 26.05 51.68
CA LYS A 420 -17.66 25.48 53.04
C LYS A 420 -17.60 26.54 54.14
N ILE A 421 -16.82 27.61 53.98
CA ILE A 421 -16.75 28.72 54.96
C ILE A 421 -18.04 29.54 54.96
N ASN A 422 -18.61 29.82 53.79
CA ASN A 422 -19.89 30.55 53.69
C ASN A 422 -21.04 29.80 54.36
N GLN A 423 -20.99 28.46 54.35
CA GLN A 423 -21.97 27.61 55.02
C GLN A 423 -21.84 27.61 56.55
N PHE A 424 -20.80 28.21 57.14
CA PHE A 424 -20.74 28.41 58.58
C PHE A 424 -21.85 29.37 59.03
N SER A 425 -22.71 28.84 59.90
CA SER A 425 -23.99 29.41 60.27
C SER A 425 -23.92 30.25 61.55
N LEU A 426 -22.84 30.08 62.33
CA LEU A 426 -22.71 30.68 63.66
C LEU A 426 -21.55 31.66 63.77
N LEU A 427 -20.52 31.54 62.92
CA LEU A 427 -19.50 32.58 62.79
C LEU A 427 -20.09 33.89 62.29
N THR A 428 -19.54 35.01 62.77
CA THR A 428 -19.96 36.34 62.34
C THR A 428 -19.67 36.57 60.85
N GLN A 429 -20.45 37.45 60.22
CA GLN A 429 -20.30 37.75 58.79
C GLN A 429 -18.95 38.38 58.45
N LYS A 430 -18.36 39.13 59.39
CA LYS A 430 -17.02 39.72 59.25
C LYS A 430 -15.94 38.65 59.13
N THR A 431 -15.91 37.69 60.06
CA THR A 431 -14.97 36.55 60.08
C THR A 431 -15.01 35.75 58.77
N LYS A 432 -16.22 35.47 58.25
CA LYS A 432 -16.39 34.73 56.98
C LYS A 432 -15.85 35.50 55.76
N THR A 433 -16.14 36.79 55.70
CA THR A 433 -15.76 37.64 54.55
C THR A 433 -14.24 37.83 54.46
N ASP A 434 -13.57 38.03 55.60
CA ASP A 434 -12.11 38.20 55.66
C ASP A 434 -11.38 36.90 55.25
N ALA A 435 -11.88 35.74 55.69
CA ALA A 435 -11.30 34.44 55.36
C ALA A 435 -11.40 34.12 53.85
N ILE A 436 -12.57 34.34 53.24
CA ILE A 436 -12.80 34.09 51.81
C ILE A 436 -11.95 35.03 50.94
N SER A 437 -11.80 36.28 51.35
CA SER A 437 -10.92 37.25 50.68
C SER A 437 -9.45 36.79 50.74
N GLY A 438 -9.02 36.23 51.88
CA GLY A 438 -7.70 35.62 52.03
C GLY A 438 -7.43 34.43 51.11
N LEU A 439 -8.44 33.60 50.81
CA LEU A 439 -8.33 32.45 49.89
C LEU A 439 -8.07 32.88 48.44
N LYS A 440 -8.71 33.97 48.00
CA LYS A 440 -8.56 34.51 46.63
C LYS A 440 -7.17 35.10 46.39
N ASN A 441 -6.54 35.64 47.44
CA ASN A 441 -5.28 36.38 47.32
C ASN A 441 -4.02 35.54 47.58
N ASN A 442 -4.13 34.32 48.13
CA ASN A 442 -2.99 33.48 48.50
C ASN A 442 -3.03 32.09 47.83
N ASP A 443 -2.10 31.81 46.92
CA ASP A 443 -1.99 30.54 46.17
C ASP A 443 -1.07 29.48 46.83
N ASN A 444 -0.66 29.66 48.09
CA ASN A 444 0.07 28.63 48.83
C ASN A 444 -0.89 27.55 49.38
N GLN A 445 -0.74 26.31 48.87
CA GLN A 445 -1.61 25.18 49.17
C GLN A 445 -1.69 24.80 50.66
N SER A 446 -0.58 24.88 51.39
CA SER A 446 -0.53 24.53 52.81
C SER A 446 -1.25 25.57 53.69
N SER A 447 -1.31 26.83 53.23
CA SER A 447 -1.78 27.97 54.03
C SER A 447 -3.31 28.08 54.11
N TYR A 448 -4.03 27.70 53.05
CA TYR A 448 -5.48 27.90 53.04
C TYR A 448 -6.27 26.78 53.74
N LYS A 449 -5.77 25.54 53.70
CA LYS A 449 -6.38 24.42 54.43
C LYS A 449 -6.29 24.64 55.94
N GLU A 450 -5.13 25.07 56.43
CA GLU A 450 -4.91 25.36 57.85
C GLU A 450 -5.84 26.48 58.37
N LYS A 451 -6.08 27.52 57.56
CA LYS A 451 -7.03 28.59 57.89
C LYS A 451 -8.47 28.10 57.94
N TYR A 452 -8.88 27.21 57.04
CA TYR A 452 -10.19 26.58 57.10
C TYR A 452 -10.36 25.72 58.37
N ASP A 453 -9.35 24.89 58.69
CA ASP A 453 -9.40 23.97 59.83
C ASP A 453 -9.58 24.73 61.16
N LYS A 454 -8.90 25.86 61.36
CA LYS A 454 -9.07 26.72 62.56
C LYS A 454 -10.46 27.37 62.66
N LEU A 455 -11.03 27.80 61.53
CA LEU A 455 -12.38 28.38 61.51
C LEU A 455 -13.46 27.32 61.73
N LYS A 456 -13.22 26.12 61.19
CA LYS A 456 -14.08 24.96 61.43
C LYS A 456 -14.11 24.60 62.91
N GLU A 457 -12.96 24.55 63.58
CA GLU A 457 -12.89 24.32 65.03
C GLU A 457 -13.73 25.33 65.82
N LYS A 458 -13.65 26.61 65.47
CA LYS A 458 -14.44 27.67 66.12
C LYS A 458 -15.94 27.58 65.82
N GLU A 459 -16.33 27.30 64.57
CA GLU A 459 -17.73 26.99 64.22
C GLU A 459 -18.21 25.75 64.96
N ASP A 460 -17.39 24.71 65.10
CA ASP A 460 -17.73 23.47 65.78
C ASP A 460 -17.91 23.71 67.28
N ILE A 461 -17.10 24.55 67.92
CA ILE A 461 -17.29 24.99 69.32
C ILE A 461 -18.60 25.77 69.47
N LYS A 462 -18.89 26.72 68.57
CA LYS A 462 -20.16 27.46 68.63
C LYS A 462 -21.34 26.56 68.31
N LYS A 463 -21.19 25.58 67.42
CA LYS A 463 -22.21 24.55 67.17
C LYS A 463 -22.38 23.68 68.39
N GLU A 464 -21.33 23.28 69.07
CA GLU A 464 -21.39 22.49 70.29
C GLU A 464 -22.15 23.25 71.37
N ARG A 465 -21.88 24.56 71.54
CA ARG A 465 -22.57 25.41 72.53
C ARG A 465 -23.99 25.77 72.11
N LEU A 466 -24.23 26.06 70.83
CA LEU A 466 -25.58 26.25 70.30
C LEU A 466 -26.37 24.98 70.45
N THR A 467 -25.75 23.84 70.11
CA THR A 467 -26.29 22.51 70.35
C THR A 467 -26.60 22.42 71.82
N LEU A 468 -25.66 22.66 72.73
CA LEU A 468 -25.92 22.60 74.17
C LEU A 468 -27.09 23.49 74.61
N ILE A 469 -27.22 24.72 74.12
CA ILE A 469 -28.33 25.63 74.44
C ILE A 469 -29.65 25.11 73.86
N THR A 470 -29.64 24.70 72.60
CA THR A 470 -30.83 24.24 71.87
C THR A 470 -31.26 22.82 72.26
N THR A 471 -30.32 21.97 72.67
CA THR A 471 -30.51 20.56 73.06
C THR A 471 -30.64 20.37 74.56
N THR A 472 -30.20 21.32 75.39
CA THR A 472 -30.57 21.33 76.80
C THR A 472 -32.05 21.64 76.87
N SER A 473 -32.82 20.57 76.79
CA SER A 473 -34.28 20.53 76.85
C SER A 473 -34.84 21.21 78.10
N GLU A 474 -34.00 21.30 79.12
CA GLU A 474 -34.24 21.89 80.41
C GLU A 474 -34.42 23.41 80.33
N ILE A 475 -33.71 24.07 79.41
CA ILE A 475 -33.90 25.48 79.09
C ILE A 475 -35.24 25.66 78.37
N THR A 476 -35.97 26.74 78.62
CA THR A 476 -37.23 27.06 77.92
C THR A 476 -36.98 27.78 76.61
N ARG A 477 -37.98 27.95 75.73
CA ARG A 477 -37.91 28.76 74.51
C ARG A 477 -37.38 30.15 74.84
N LYS A 478 -37.95 30.78 75.87
CA LYS A 478 -37.50 32.10 76.30
C LYS A 478 -36.06 32.10 76.78
N GLY A 479 -35.63 31.07 77.53
CA GLY A 479 -34.24 30.90 77.92
C GLY A 479 -33.29 30.66 76.75
N ARG A 480 -33.71 29.87 75.75
CA ARG A 480 -32.96 29.58 74.53
C ARG A 480 -32.78 30.80 73.64
N GLU A 481 -33.83 31.59 73.45
CA GLU A 481 -33.77 32.84 72.68
C GLU A 481 -32.70 33.78 73.22
N ILE A 482 -32.63 33.90 74.54
CA ILE A 482 -31.65 34.76 75.22
C ILE A 482 -30.23 34.23 75.01
N LEU A 483 -30.02 32.93 75.23
CA LEU A 483 -28.70 32.30 75.13
C LEU A 483 -28.20 32.17 73.67
N ASP A 484 -29.07 31.86 72.70
CA ASP A 484 -28.75 31.82 71.27
C ASP A 484 -28.37 33.20 70.74
N SER A 485 -29.12 34.24 71.13
CA SER A 485 -28.80 35.62 70.74
C SER A 485 -27.42 36.04 71.25
N GLN A 486 -27.05 35.66 72.47
CA GLN A 486 -25.73 35.95 73.04
C GLN A 486 -24.62 35.19 72.30
N LEU A 487 -24.83 33.92 71.98
CA LEU A 487 -23.87 33.08 71.27
C LEU A 487 -23.56 33.58 69.86
N ARG A 488 -24.58 34.06 69.13
CA ARG A 488 -24.43 34.54 67.74
C ARG A 488 -23.75 35.90 67.63
N ALA A 489 -23.74 36.70 68.69
CA ALA A 489 -23.21 38.06 68.67
C ALA A 489 -21.67 38.13 68.74
N THR A 490 -20.98 37.05 69.12
CA THR A 490 -19.53 37.07 69.39
C THR A 490 -18.80 35.84 68.85
N ASP A 491 -17.56 36.01 68.40
CA ASP A 491 -16.63 34.91 68.08
C ASP A 491 -15.47 34.85 69.10
N GLU A 492 -15.52 35.61 70.20
CA GLU A 492 -14.46 35.70 71.22
C GLU A 492 -14.57 34.59 72.28
N ASP A 493 -13.46 33.93 72.61
CA ASP A 493 -13.48 32.69 73.40
C ASP A 493 -13.98 32.88 74.84
N HIS A 494 -13.76 34.06 75.45
CA HIS A 494 -14.16 34.34 76.83
C HIS A 494 -15.68 34.46 77.01
N GLU A 495 -16.38 35.14 76.11
CA GLU A 495 -17.85 35.27 76.16
C GLU A 495 -18.56 33.95 75.90
N LEU A 496 -18.00 33.13 75.02
CA LEU A 496 -18.54 31.79 74.77
C LEU A 496 -18.57 30.97 76.07
N ASN A 497 -17.59 31.10 76.96
CA ASN A 497 -17.48 30.27 78.17
C ASN A 497 -18.53 30.60 79.22
N ARG A 498 -18.90 31.88 79.38
CA ARG A 498 -19.95 32.31 80.30
C ARG A 498 -21.32 31.70 79.99
N ILE A 499 -21.66 31.56 78.70
CA ILE A 499 -22.91 30.94 78.23
C ILE A 499 -23.05 29.49 78.70
N LEU A 500 -21.94 28.78 78.92
CA LEU A 500 -21.94 27.40 79.40
C LEU A 500 -22.46 27.28 80.84
N GLU A 501 -22.13 28.25 81.69
CA GLU A 501 -22.52 28.26 83.12
C GLU A 501 -24.04 28.43 83.28
N ASP A 502 -24.66 29.29 82.47
CA ASP A 502 -26.10 29.53 82.48
C ASP A 502 -26.92 28.30 82.02
N VAL A 503 -26.38 27.53 81.07
CA VAL A 503 -26.98 26.26 80.61
C VAL A 503 -27.05 25.23 81.74
N VAL A 504 -26.03 25.17 82.61
CA VAL A 504 -25.99 24.22 83.73
C VAL A 504 -27.08 24.52 84.75
N MET A 505 -27.33 25.79 85.06
CA MET A 505 -28.36 26.18 86.04
C MET A 505 -29.77 25.80 85.58
N TRP A 506 -30.06 25.93 84.29
CA TRP A 506 -31.34 25.48 83.72
C TRP A 506 -31.58 23.98 83.85
N ARG A 507 -30.54 23.16 83.71
CA ARG A 507 -30.64 21.70 83.84
C ARG A 507 -31.18 21.27 85.18
N ASN A 508 -30.66 21.85 86.25
CA ASN A 508 -31.00 21.42 87.59
C ASN A 508 -32.47 21.71 87.93
N GLU A 509 -32.96 22.90 87.62
CA GLU A 509 -34.32 23.31 88.00
C GLU A 509 -35.40 22.66 87.12
N ALA A 510 -35.11 22.44 85.84
CA ALA A 510 -36.02 21.72 84.97
C ALA A 510 -36.03 20.23 85.24
N LYS A 511 -34.92 19.64 85.68
CA LYS A 511 -34.90 18.24 86.09
C LYS A 511 -35.85 18.01 87.26
N ILE A 512 -35.88 18.89 88.24
CA ILE A 512 -36.82 18.79 89.36
C ILE A 512 -38.28 18.87 88.88
N ASN A 513 -38.60 19.80 87.96
CA ASN A 513 -39.95 19.89 87.38
C ASN A 513 -40.31 18.65 86.59
N SER A 514 -39.36 18.21 85.75
CA SER A 514 -39.49 17.06 84.90
C SER A 514 -39.68 15.80 85.71
N ASP A 515 -38.91 15.55 86.77
CA ASP A 515 -38.99 14.31 87.56
C ASP A 515 -40.38 14.15 88.19
N ILE A 516 -40.93 15.25 88.72
CA ILE A 516 -42.25 15.23 89.37
C ILE A 516 -43.37 15.15 88.31
N THR A 517 -43.32 16.00 87.28
CA THR A 517 -44.34 15.98 86.21
C THR A 517 -44.27 14.72 85.36
N SER A 518 -43.09 14.13 85.16
CA SER A 518 -42.88 12.88 84.42
C SER A 518 -43.34 11.69 85.23
N SER A 519 -43.17 11.67 86.55
CA SER A 519 -43.72 10.59 87.38
C SER A 519 -45.26 10.60 87.33
N LEU A 520 -45.86 11.80 87.37
CA LEU A 520 -47.30 12.01 87.26
C LEU A 520 -47.82 11.79 85.82
N ASN A 521 -47.10 12.26 84.80
CA ASN A 521 -47.44 12.06 83.39
C ASN A 521 -47.18 10.62 82.95
N SER A 522 -46.21 9.90 83.52
CA SER A 522 -45.97 8.47 83.27
C SER A 522 -47.14 7.67 83.80
N SER A 523 -47.56 7.97 85.03
CA SER A 523 -48.78 7.41 85.61
C SER A 523 -50.00 7.75 84.75
N LYS A 524 -50.16 9.02 84.33
CA LYS A 524 -51.24 9.49 83.44
C LYS A 524 -51.20 8.88 82.04
N ALA A 525 -50.03 8.70 81.44
CA ALA A 525 -49.85 8.17 80.10
C ALA A 525 -50.16 6.68 80.09
N LYS A 526 -49.65 5.95 81.07
CA LYS A 526 -50.03 4.56 81.31
C LYS A 526 -51.55 4.44 81.46
N ILE A 527 -52.17 5.34 82.23
CA ILE A 527 -53.64 5.46 82.36
C ILE A 527 -54.32 5.77 81.02
N GLN A 528 -53.78 6.69 80.23
CA GLN A 528 -54.32 7.13 78.95
C GLN A 528 -54.22 6.06 77.86
N GLU A 529 -53.11 5.32 77.81
CA GLU A 529 -52.88 4.22 76.87
C GLU A 529 -53.94 3.14 77.03
N LEU A 530 -54.31 2.86 78.27
CA LEU A 530 -55.35 1.92 78.54
C LEU A 530 -56.75 2.48 78.25
N ALA A 531 -56.98 3.76 78.57
CA ALA A 531 -58.26 4.44 78.41
C ALA A 531 -58.66 4.69 76.94
N ALA A 532 -57.69 4.77 76.02
CA ALA A 532 -57.91 5.07 74.59
C ALA A 532 -58.76 4.02 73.82
N SER A 533 -59.15 2.94 74.48
CA SER A 533 -59.92 1.84 73.89
C SER A 533 -61.37 1.77 74.36
N ASN A 534 -61.85 2.71 75.17
CA ASN A 534 -63.25 2.71 75.60
C ASN A 534 -63.82 4.12 75.73
N GLN A 535 -64.97 4.36 75.09
CA GLN A 535 -65.62 5.66 75.03
C GLN A 535 -66.27 6.07 76.38
N ALA A 536 -66.18 7.37 76.65
CA ALA A 536 -66.91 8.18 77.65
C ALA A 536 -66.48 8.19 79.13
N ASN A 537 -66.21 7.06 79.80
CA ASN A 537 -66.04 7.09 81.28
C ASN A 537 -64.58 7.21 81.76
N SER A 538 -63.60 6.74 80.97
CA SER A 538 -62.17 6.88 81.26
C SER A 538 -61.65 8.32 81.10
N SER A 539 -62.33 9.14 80.31
CA SER A 539 -61.87 10.45 79.84
C SER A 539 -61.99 11.56 80.90
N GLN A 540 -63.01 11.53 81.76
CA GLN A 540 -63.17 12.57 82.80
C GLN A 540 -62.10 12.47 83.89
N SER A 541 -61.76 11.26 84.32
CA SER A 541 -60.72 10.99 85.33
C SER A 541 -59.34 11.41 84.82
N LEU A 542 -59.08 11.10 83.55
CA LEU A 542 -57.87 11.50 82.85
C LEU A 542 -57.80 13.03 82.65
N GLN A 543 -58.88 13.68 82.21
CA GLN A 543 -58.92 15.12 81.96
C GLN A 543 -58.66 15.93 83.22
N SER A 544 -59.21 15.49 84.34
CA SER A 544 -58.95 16.12 85.62
C SER A 544 -57.46 15.97 86.00
N LEU A 545 -56.86 14.77 85.88
CA LEU A 545 -55.43 14.55 86.19
C LEU A 545 -54.52 15.35 85.25
N ASN A 546 -54.95 15.49 84.00
CA ASN A 546 -54.29 16.29 82.97
C ASN A 546 -54.20 17.77 83.36
N ASN A 547 -55.32 18.42 83.70
CA ASN A 547 -55.33 19.86 83.99
C ASN A 547 -54.39 20.24 85.14
N PHE A 548 -54.34 19.41 86.19
CA PHE A 548 -53.49 19.64 87.35
C PHE A 548 -51.99 19.55 87.01
N ILE A 549 -51.60 18.56 86.22
CA ILE A 549 -50.21 18.41 85.75
C ILE A 549 -49.86 19.57 84.82
N SER A 550 -50.73 19.91 83.87
CA SER A 550 -50.49 20.95 82.86
C SER A 550 -50.22 22.34 83.46
N GLN A 551 -50.95 22.74 84.51
CA GLN A 551 -50.78 24.06 85.12
C GLN A 551 -49.41 24.27 85.79
N ASN A 552 -48.82 23.19 86.29
CA ASN A 552 -47.59 23.23 87.09
C ASN A 552 -46.40 22.57 86.38
N THR A 553 -46.57 22.23 85.11
CA THR A 553 -45.46 21.82 84.25
C THR A 553 -44.70 23.05 83.74
N LYS A 554 -43.37 22.95 83.68
CA LYS A 554 -42.49 23.90 83.01
C LYS A 554 -43.09 24.29 81.68
N ASN A 555 -43.25 25.58 81.44
CA ASN A 555 -43.74 26.11 80.16
C ASN A 555 -42.61 26.88 79.45
N GLU A 556 -42.80 27.09 78.16
CA GLU A 556 -41.78 27.67 77.27
C GLU A 556 -41.52 29.17 77.50
N GLU A 557 -42.43 29.85 78.21
CA GLU A 557 -42.28 31.26 78.58
C GLU A 557 -41.60 31.46 79.92
N ASP A 558 -41.44 30.39 80.71
CA ASP A 558 -40.83 30.48 82.02
C ASP A 558 -39.40 31.01 81.85
N THR A 559 -39.05 32.00 82.65
CA THR A 559 -37.64 32.28 82.94
C THR A 559 -37.14 31.23 83.93
N LEU A 560 -35.82 31.14 84.11
CA LEU A 560 -35.22 30.21 85.08
C LEU A 560 -35.86 30.37 86.48
N ASP A 561 -36.25 31.60 86.85
CA ASP A 561 -36.89 31.90 88.12
C ASP A 561 -38.36 31.45 88.21
N ALA A 562 -39.13 31.50 87.10
CA ALA A 562 -40.53 31.07 87.09
C ALA A 562 -40.69 29.55 87.27
N LEU A 563 -39.75 28.77 86.74
CA LEU A 563 -39.74 27.31 86.83
C LEU A 563 -39.62 26.79 88.27
N LYS A 564 -38.82 27.47 89.09
CA LYS A 564 -38.65 27.14 90.53
C LYS A 564 -39.97 27.12 91.30
N VAL A 565 -40.90 28.01 90.95
CA VAL A 565 -42.19 28.17 91.64
C VAL A 565 -43.12 26.98 91.38
N LYS A 566 -43.18 26.48 90.15
CA LYS A 566 -44.09 25.40 89.73
C LYS A 566 -43.79 24.04 90.36
N ASN A 567 -42.51 23.76 90.63
CA ASN A 567 -42.07 22.48 91.21
C ASN A 567 -42.73 22.15 92.55
N LYS A 568 -43.09 23.18 93.32
CA LYS A 568 -43.69 23.04 94.66
C LYS A 568 -45.14 22.53 94.61
N ALA A 569 -45.94 22.96 93.64
CA ALA A 569 -47.38 22.71 93.60
C ALA A 569 -47.79 21.27 93.21
N LEU A 570 -46.93 20.56 92.47
CA LEU A 570 -47.24 19.21 91.96
C LEU A 570 -47.25 18.12 93.03
N LYS A 571 -46.57 18.32 94.16
CA LYS A 571 -46.40 17.28 95.18
C LYS A 571 -47.68 16.97 95.99
N ASP A 572 -48.62 17.92 96.09
CA ASP A 572 -49.69 17.85 97.10
C ASP A 572 -51.07 17.29 96.61
N GLY A 573 -51.26 16.87 95.33
CA GLY A 573 -52.62 16.68 94.72
C GLY A 573 -53.02 15.37 93.97
N LEU A 574 -52.38 14.19 94.19
CA LEU A 574 -52.51 12.98 93.33
C LEU A 574 -53.63 11.95 93.69
N ARG A 575 -53.88 11.69 94.97
CA ARG A 575 -54.62 10.50 95.47
C ARG A 575 -56.02 10.28 94.89
N GLU A 576 -56.82 11.33 94.80
CA GLU A 576 -58.25 11.25 94.45
C GLU A 576 -58.51 10.81 93.00
N ARG A 577 -57.48 10.83 92.15
CA ARG A 577 -57.62 10.68 90.69
C ARG A 577 -57.53 9.22 90.21
N ILE A 578 -56.90 8.33 90.99
CA ILE A 578 -56.65 6.93 90.58
C ILE A 578 -57.88 6.03 90.73
N ILE A 579 -58.71 6.25 91.75
CA ILE A 579 -59.90 5.42 92.03
C ILE A 579 -60.83 5.29 90.82
N LYS A 580 -61.05 6.40 90.09
CA LYS A 580 -61.99 6.44 88.95
C LYS A 580 -61.47 5.76 87.68
N PHE A 581 -60.18 5.46 87.58
CA PHE A 581 -59.60 4.85 86.39
C PHE A 581 -59.88 3.34 86.29
N ASN A 582 -59.80 2.63 87.41
CA ASN A 582 -59.87 1.17 87.45
C ASN A 582 -61.21 0.61 86.91
N GLN A 583 -62.30 1.35 87.06
CA GLN A 583 -63.63 0.91 86.62
C GLN A 583 -63.79 0.82 85.09
N SER A 584 -63.00 1.56 84.29
CA SER A 584 -63.22 1.66 82.84
C SER A 584 -62.57 0.55 82.00
N MET A 585 -61.50 -0.08 82.50
CA MET A 585 -60.77 -1.13 81.75
C MET A 585 -61.56 -2.45 81.66
N SER A 586 -62.36 -2.77 82.67
CA SER A 586 -63.09 -4.05 82.73
C SER A 586 -64.01 -4.27 81.51
N THR A 587 -64.69 -3.22 81.04
CA THR A 587 -65.62 -3.26 79.91
C THR A 587 -64.95 -3.47 78.55
N LYS A 588 -63.67 -3.08 78.39
CA LYS A 588 -62.95 -3.19 77.10
C LYS A 588 -62.71 -4.64 76.67
N VAL A 589 -62.40 -5.49 77.63
CA VAL A 589 -61.96 -6.87 77.41
C VAL A 589 -63.03 -7.70 76.72
N ASP A 590 -64.31 -7.42 76.99
CA ASP A 590 -65.45 -8.14 76.42
C ASP A 590 -65.57 -7.97 74.89
N ASN A 591 -65.18 -6.82 74.33
CA ASN A 591 -65.36 -6.52 72.90
C ASN A 591 -64.33 -7.19 71.98
N THR A 592 -63.16 -7.59 72.48
CA THR A 592 -62.05 -8.10 71.65
C THR A 592 -62.28 -9.54 71.13
N ASN A 593 -63.15 -10.31 71.76
CA ASN A 593 -63.36 -11.74 71.49
C ASN A 593 -64.00 -12.03 70.10
N THR A 594 -64.66 -11.05 69.47
CA THR A 594 -65.44 -11.23 68.22
C THR A 594 -64.58 -11.34 66.95
N ASN A 595 -63.31 -10.91 66.98
CA ASN A 595 -62.44 -10.87 65.78
C ASN A 595 -61.83 -12.22 65.37
N ALA A 596 -61.81 -13.23 66.25
CA ALA A 596 -61.15 -14.52 66.01
C ALA A 596 -61.89 -15.47 65.03
N SER A 597 -62.96 -15.02 64.35
CA SER A 597 -63.91 -15.90 63.65
C SER A 597 -64.16 -15.60 62.14
N LYS A 598 -63.26 -14.91 61.42
CA LYS A 598 -63.41 -14.51 60.00
C LYS A 598 -62.71 -15.48 58.97
N PRO A 599 -62.97 -15.42 57.62
CA PRO A 599 -62.28 -16.22 56.56
C PRO A 599 -60.85 -15.77 56.16
N LEU A 600 -59.93 -16.68 55.74
CA LEU A 600 -58.50 -16.36 55.54
C LEU A 600 -58.21 -15.30 54.46
N ASN A 601 -58.84 -15.40 53.30
CA ASN A 601 -58.64 -14.45 52.20
C ASN A 601 -59.19 -13.03 52.49
N THR A 602 -59.91 -12.88 53.62
CA THR A 602 -60.51 -11.61 54.05
C THR A 602 -59.92 -11.09 55.36
N ILE A 603 -59.12 -11.92 56.04
CA ILE A 603 -58.42 -11.52 57.25
C ILE A 603 -57.05 -11.01 56.85
N ASN A 604 -56.78 -9.79 57.26
CA ASN A 604 -55.42 -9.32 57.31
C ASN A 604 -54.71 -10.01 58.50
N ASN A 605 -53.65 -10.77 58.21
CA ASN A 605 -52.87 -11.45 59.25
C ASN A 605 -52.36 -10.46 60.30
N ASP A 606 -51.98 -9.27 59.83
CA ASP A 606 -51.51 -8.19 60.69
C ASP A 606 -52.63 -7.68 61.58
N GLU A 607 -53.87 -7.54 61.10
CA GLU A 607 -54.98 -7.07 61.95
C GLU A 607 -55.32 -8.04 63.08
N LEU A 608 -55.25 -9.35 62.80
CA LEU A 608 -55.55 -10.37 63.79
C LEU A 608 -54.41 -10.51 64.81
N THR A 609 -53.17 -10.51 64.32
CA THR A 609 -51.96 -10.44 65.13
C THR A 609 -51.94 -9.17 65.98
N ASN A 610 -52.33 -8.03 65.41
CA ASN A 610 -52.42 -6.76 66.12
C ASN A 610 -53.52 -6.78 67.18
N THR A 611 -54.68 -7.37 66.92
CA THR A 611 -55.75 -7.48 67.92
C THR A 611 -55.30 -8.33 69.11
N LYS A 612 -54.65 -9.46 68.82
CA LYS A 612 -54.05 -10.33 69.83
C LYS A 612 -53.00 -9.58 70.66
N ASN A 613 -51.98 -9.06 69.98
CA ASN A 613 -50.88 -8.36 70.61
C ASN A 613 -51.36 -7.12 71.37
N LYS A 614 -52.41 -6.45 70.90
CA LYS A 614 -53.02 -5.30 71.58
C LYS A 614 -53.66 -5.71 72.89
N LEU A 615 -54.44 -6.79 72.92
CA LEU A 615 -55.01 -7.29 74.18
C LEU A 615 -53.94 -7.74 75.15
N GLU A 616 -52.91 -8.46 74.67
CA GLU A 616 -51.76 -8.88 75.46
C GLU A 616 -51.03 -7.68 76.07
N ALA A 617 -50.76 -6.67 75.24
CA ALA A 617 -50.14 -5.43 75.65
C ALA A 617 -51.01 -4.64 76.63
N ASP A 618 -52.33 -4.58 76.42
CA ASP A 618 -53.25 -3.86 77.30
C ASP A 618 -53.27 -4.45 78.71
N ILE A 619 -53.15 -5.77 78.86
CA ILE A 619 -53.03 -6.46 80.15
C ILE A 619 -51.74 -6.05 80.86
N GLU A 620 -50.61 -6.16 80.17
CA GLU A 620 -49.30 -5.84 80.74
C GLU A 620 -49.15 -4.35 81.05
N LYS A 621 -49.73 -3.49 80.21
CA LYS A 621 -49.86 -2.06 80.48
C LYS A 621 -50.62 -1.82 81.76
N TYR A 622 -51.79 -2.44 81.93
CA TYR A 622 -52.61 -2.25 83.13
C TYR A 622 -51.87 -2.64 84.42
N LYS A 623 -51.12 -3.76 84.40
CA LYS A 623 -50.22 -4.16 85.51
C LYS A 623 -49.13 -3.12 85.77
N SER A 624 -48.50 -2.61 84.71
CA SER A 624 -47.44 -1.61 84.80
C SER A 624 -47.91 -0.29 85.41
N ILE A 625 -49.15 0.13 85.15
CA ILE A 625 -49.71 1.38 85.72
C ILE A 625 -49.74 1.30 87.23
N LYS A 626 -50.26 0.18 87.76
CA LYS A 626 -50.33 -0.09 89.21
C LYS A 626 -48.95 0.04 89.84
N GLN A 627 -47.95 -0.63 89.26
CA GLN A 627 -46.58 -0.61 89.76
C GLN A 627 -45.94 0.79 89.69
N SER A 628 -46.23 1.55 88.64
CA SER A 628 -45.65 2.89 88.41
C SER A 628 -46.07 3.94 89.41
N ILE A 629 -47.31 3.86 89.88
CA ILE A 629 -47.83 4.82 90.86
C ILE A 629 -47.27 4.45 92.24
N SER A 630 -47.18 3.14 92.56
CA SER A 630 -46.56 2.62 93.79
C SER A 630 -45.11 3.03 94.00
N SER A 631 -44.31 3.16 92.94
CA SER A 631 -42.87 3.45 93.09
C SER A 631 -42.55 4.93 93.37
N ASN A 632 -43.47 5.85 93.08
CA ASN A 632 -43.19 7.30 93.07
C ASN A 632 -43.96 8.07 94.15
N PHE A 633 -45.04 7.48 94.66
CA PHE A 633 -45.96 8.10 95.59
C PHE A 633 -46.41 7.01 96.57
N ASP A 634 -45.61 6.74 97.60
CA ASP A 634 -45.70 5.61 98.55
C ASP A 634 -47.12 5.06 98.83
N GLN A 635 -47.72 5.30 100.01
CA GLN A 635 -49.06 4.79 100.37
C GLN A 635 -50.20 5.73 99.93
N SER A 636 -49.95 6.61 98.97
CA SER A 636 -50.85 7.73 98.67
C SER A 636 -51.90 7.47 97.56
N PHE A 637 -52.25 6.20 97.19
CA PHE A 637 -53.29 5.85 96.17
C PHE A 637 -53.98 4.43 96.29
N ASP A 638 -54.96 4.06 95.41
CA ASP A 638 -55.85 2.85 95.45
C ASP A 638 -55.39 1.61 94.60
N GLN A 639 -55.11 0.47 95.23
CA GLN A 639 -54.44 -0.70 94.60
C GLN A 639 -55.34 -1.92 94.29
N ASN A 640 -56.41 -2.17 95.05
CA ASN A 640 -57.21 -3.41 94.94
C ASN A 640 -58.04 -3.48 93.63
N GLY A 641 -58.45 -2.34 93.08
CA GLY A 641 -59.23 -2.28 91.84
C GLY A 641 -58.48 -2.76 90.59
N TYR A 642 -57.15 -2.80 90.60
CA TYR A 642 -56.35 -3.22 89.44
C TYR A 642 -56.36 -4.75 89.21
N ASP A 643 -56.37 -5.57 90.26
CA ASP A 643 -56.08 -7.01 90.09
C ASP A 643 -57.21 -7.77 89.39
N ASN A 644 -58.47 -7.39 89.62
CA ASN A 644 -59.64 -8.10 89.10
C ASN A 644 -59.78 -8.07 87.56
N VAL A 645 -59.26 -7.04 86.88
CA VAL A 645 -59.45 -6.85 85.42
C VAL A 645 -58.45 -7.67 84.58
N ILE A 646 -57.31 -8.02 85.16
CA ILE A 646 -56.23 -8.74 84.48
C ILE A 646 -56.67 -10.16 84.09
N ALA A 647 -57.30 -10.89 85.02
CA ALA A 647 -57.62 -12.31 84.84
C ALA A 647 -58.53 -12.59 83.63
N LYS A 648 -59.48 -11.71 83.36
CA LYS A 648 -60.47 -11.86 82.29
C LYS A 648 -59.85 -11.80 80.87
N SER A 649 -58.78 -11.05 80.71
CA SER A 649 -58.20 -10.73 79.40
C SER A 649 -57.34 -11.85 78.81
N THR A 650 -56.77 -12.72 79.66
CA THR A 650 -55.87 -13.80 79.24
C THR A 650 -56.57 -14.89 78.42
N GLN A 651 -57.85 -15.17 78.66
CA GLN A 651 -58.59 -16.25 77.97
C GLN A 651 -58.83 -15.97 76.47
N VAL A 652 -59.04 -14.72 76.09
CA VAL A 652 -59.34 -14.32 74.69
C VAL A 652 -58.09 -14.39 73.80
N LEU A 653 -56.89 -14.22 74.38
CA LEU A 653 -55.61 -14.22 73.67
C LEU A 653 -55.29 -15.55 72.96
N ALA A 654 -55.63 -16.68 73.59
CA ALA A 654 -55.28 -18.01 73.08
C ALA A 654 -55.92 -18.34 71.72
N LYS A 655 -57.16 -17.90 71.49
CA LYS A 655 -57.92 -18.19 70.26
C LYS A 655 -57.36 -17.48 69.02
N LEU A 656 -56.77 -16.29 69.18
CA LEU A 656 -56.25 -15.50 68.06
C LEU A 656 -54.96 -16.11 67.46
N ASN A 657 -54.15 -16.82 68.25
CA ASN A 657 -52.88 -17.39 67.81
C ASN A 657 -53.00 -18.44 66.69
N GLN A 658 -53.98 -19.35 66.79
CA GLN A 658 -54.12 -20.46 65.83
C GLN A 658 -54.48 -19.97 64.42
N LYS A 659 -55.26 -18.89 64.34
CA LYS A 659 -55.80 -18.38 63.08
C LYS A 659 -54.73 -17.67 62.22
N ILE A 660 -53.70 -17.10 62.85
CA ILE A 660 -52.59 -16.39 62.19
C ILE A 660 -51.77 -17.33 61.29
N GLN A 661 -51.44 -18.52 61.78
CA GLN A 661 -50.58 -19.48 61.07
C GLN A 661 -51.15 -19.93 59.71
N LEU A 662 -52.47 -20.01 59.58
CA LEU A 662 -53.14 -20.40 58.34
C LEU A 662 -53.08 -19.29 57.27
N VAL A 663 -53.07 -18.02 57.67
CA VAL A 663 -53.01 -16.89 56.72
C VAL A 663 -51.63 -16.78 56.07
N ASP A 664 -50.54 -16.99 56.82
CA ASP A 664 -49.16 -16.90 56.31
C ASP A 664 -48.86 -17.89 55.17
N LYS A 665 -49.36 -19.12 55.31
CA LYS A 665 -49.16 -20.17 54.30
C LYS A 665 -49.82 -19.81 52.96
N TYR A 666 -51.04 -19.29 53.00
CA TYR A 666 -51.77 -18.83 51.81
C TYR A 666 -51.01 -17.73 51.06
N GLN A 667 -50.50 -16.72 51.78
CA GLN A 667 -49.76 -15.61 51.18
C GLN A 667 -48.47 -16.07 50.46
N THR A 668 -47.77 -17.05 51.03
CA THR A 668 -46.54 -17.59 50.44
C THR A 668 -46.80 -18.24 49.07
N ILE A 669 -47.84 -19.07 48.97
CA ILE A 669 -48.19 -19.77 47.73
C ILE A 669 -48.59 -18.76 46.63
N ASN A 670 -49.36 -17.74 47.00
CA ASN A 670 -49.79 -16.70 46.07
C ASN A 670 -48.61 -15.94 45.46
N LYS A 671 -47.59 -15.63 46.27
CA LYS A 671 -46.38 -14.93 45.82
C LYS A 671 -45.58 -15.72 44.79
N THR A 672 -45.41 -17.03 44.99
CA THR A 672 -44.69 -17.89 44.05
C THR A 672 -45.34 -17.89 42.67
N LEU A 673 -46.67 -18.05 42.62
CA LEU A 673 -47.44 -18.02 41.38
C LEU A 673 -47.27 -16.70 40.61
N LEU A 674 -47.42 -15.56 41.31
CA LEU A 674 -47.33 -14.24 40.68
C LEU A 674 -45.96 -13.95 40.06
N SER A 675 -44.89 -14.45 40.67
CA SER A 675 -43.50 -14.25 40.20
C SER A 675 -43.07 -15.17 39.06
N SER A 676 -43.87 -16.16 38.70
CA SER A 676 -43.53 -17.14 37.65
C SER A 676 -43.70 -16.57 36.23
N LYS A 677 -42.84 -17.02 35.30
CA LYS A 677 -42.93 -16.71 33.86
C LYS A 677 -43.75 -17.77 33.11
N LEU A 678 -44.94 -18.06 33.61
CA LEU A 678 -45.89 -18.98 32.98
C LEU A 678 -46.68 -18.27 31.88
N ALA A 679 -47.27 -19.05 30.98
CA ALA A 679 -48.29 -18.55 30.07
C ALA A 679 -49.48 -17.98 30.87
N GLU A 680 -50.05 -16.87 30.41
CA GLU A 680 -50.99 -16.07 31.21
C GLU A 680 -52.23 -16.88 31.60
N ARG A 681 -52.76 -17.67 30.66
CA ARG A 681 -53.94 -18.53 30.88
C ARG A 681 -53.73 -19.60 31.95
N GLU A 682 -52.52 -20.17 32.03
CA GLU A 682 -52.20 -21.21 33.02
C GLU A 682 -52.04 -20.59 34.42
N LYS A 683 -51.48 -19.38 34.47
CA LYS A 683 -51.36 -18.57 35.69
C LYS A 683 -52.73 -18.19 36.26
N GLU A 684 -53.65 -17.72 35.43
CA GLU A 684 -55.03 -17.38 35.84
C GLU A 684 -55.80 -18.58 36.42
N TRP A 685 -55.66 -19.76 35.80
CA TRP A 685 -56.32 -20.98 36.29
C TRP A 685 -55.83 -21.39 37.69
N LEU A 686 -54.51 -21.35 37.90
CA LEU A 686 -53.88 -21.67 39.19
C LEU A 686 -54.28 -20.67 40.29
N GLU A 687 -54.42 -19.38 39.95
CA GLU A 687 -54.84 -18.33 40.88
C GLU A 687 -56.28 -18.56 41.37
N SER A 688 -57.19 -18.88 40.46
CA SER A 688 -58.60 -19.17 40.78
C SER A 688 -58.75 -20.35 41.74
N ARG A 689 -57.92 -21.39 41.56
CA ARG A 689 -57.92 -22.55 42.43
C ARG A 689 -57.43 -22.23 43.85
N LEU A 690 -56.38 -21.41 43.98
CA LEU A 690 -55.86 -20.96 45.28
C LEU A 690 -56.90 -20.14 46.06
N LEU A 691 -57.60 -19.23 45.37
CA LEU A 691 -58.65 -18.39 45.98
C LEU A 691 -59.83 -19.20 46.53
N LYS A 692 -60.20 -20.30 45.87
CA LYS A 692 -61.31 -21.15 46.32
C LYS A 692 -61.04 -21.79 47.68
N VAL A 693 -59.80 -22.25 47.92
CA VAL A 693 -59.39 -22.86 49.20
C VAL A 693 -59.40 -21.83 50.34
N ALA A 694 -58.93 -20.61 50.07
CA ALA A 694 -58.75 -19.58 51.09
C ALA A 694 -60.06 -18.95 51.64
N ARG A 695 -61.21 -19.19 51.01
CA ARG A 695 -62.52 -18.66 51.45
C ARG A 695 -63.20 -19.48 52.55
N ASN A 696 -62.74 -20.71 52.81
CA ASN A 696 -63.31 -21.56 53.86
C ASN A 696 -62.82 -21.12 55.26
N PRO A 697 -63.69 -20.72 56.21
CA PRO A 697 -63.29 -20.27 57.56
C PRO A 697 -62.61 -21.36 58.39
N ASP A 698 -62.90 -22.62 58.11
CA ASP A 698 -62.41 -23.81 58.84
C ASP A 698 -61.33 -24.58 58.09
N VAL A 699 -60.73 -23.93 57.07
CA VAL A 699 -59.68 -24.49 56.22
C VAL A 699 -58.52 -25.08 57.01
N GLN A 700 -58.01 -26.20 56.50
CA GLN A 700 -56.88 -26.92 57.08
C GLN A 700 -55.60 -26.68 56.28
N MET A 701 -54.45 -26.84 56.93
CA MET A 701 -53.13 -26.59 56.32
C MET A 701 -52.86 -27.46 55.09
N SER A 702 -53.30 -28.72 55.08
CA SER A 702 -53.06 -29.69 54.00
C SER A 702 -53.70 -29.33 52.66
N GLU A 703 -54.80 -28.57 52.66
CA GLU A 703 -55.48 -28.16 51.43
C GLU A 703 -54.69 -27.09 50.67
N LEU A 704 -53.90 -26.26 51.37
CA LEU A 704 -53.02 -25.27 50.77
C LEU A 704 -51.78 -25.92 50.13
N ASP A 705 -51.22 -26.98 50.73
CA ASP A 705 -50.05 -27.69 50.18
C ASP A 705 -50.31 -28.31 48.80
N GLY A 706 -51.52 -28.82 48.56
CA GLY A 706 -51.88 -29.41 47.26
C GLY A 706 -51.82 -28.42 46.09
N VAL A 707 -52.23 -27.16 46.31
CA VAL A 707 -52.20 -26.11 45.27
C VAL A 707 -50.76 -25.69 44.96
N GLN A 708 -49.87 -25.70 45.95
CA GLN A 708 -48.47 -25.31 45.78
C GLN A 708 -47.70 -26.24 44.83
N ASN A 709 -48.00 -27.54 44.84
CA ASN A 709 -47.33 -28.52 43.97
C ASN A 709 -47.68 -28.34 42.49
N ASP A 710 -48.94 -28.04 42.18
CA ASP A 710 -49.39 -27.86 40.80
C ASP A 710 -48.74 -26.65 40.14
N ILE A 711 -48.51 -25.57 40.90
CA ILE A 711 -47.79 -24.38 40.43
C ILE A 711 -46.34 -24.72 40.04
N ASN A 712 -45.65 -25.50 40.86
CA ASN A 712 -44.24 -25.84 40.61
C ASN A 712 -44.05 -26.68 39.34
N ASN A 713 -44.99 -27.58 39.04
CA ASN A 713 -44.92 -28.44 37.85
C ASN A 713 -45.02 -27.63 36.55
N ALA A 714 -45.95 -26.66 36.48
CA ALA A 714 -46.11 -25.79 35.33
C ALA A 714 -44.83 -25.00 35.01
N ILE A 715 -44.14 -24.50 36.04
CA ILE A 715 -42.91 -23.69 35.88
C ILE A 715 -41.80 -24.49 35.20
N ASN A 716 -41.65 -25.77 35.56
CA ASN A 716 -40.62 -26.63 35.00
C ASN A 716 -40.86 -26.95 33.52
N GLU A 717 -42.12 -27.18 33.12
CA GLU A 717 -42.45 -27.46 31.72
C GLU A 717 -42.21 -26.24 30.82
N GLN A 718 -42.57 -25.05 31.27
CA GLN A 718 -42.33 -23.81 30.51
C GLN A 718 -40.83 -23.59 30.23
N LYS A 719 -39.95 -23.95 31.18
CA LYS A 719 -38.50 -23.87 30.98
C LYS A 719 -38.03 -24.79 29.86
N ARG A 720 -38.52 -26.03 29.81
CA ARG A 720 -38.18 -27.02 28.78
C ARG A 720 -38.52 -26.53 27.37
N LEU A 721 -39.63 -25.81 27.21
CA LEU A 721 -40.06 -25.26 25.92
C LEU A 721 -39.15 -24.13 25.41
N LEU A 722 -38.65 -23.28 26.32
CA LEU A 722 -37.71 -22.21 25.98
C LEU A 722 -36.38 -22.76 25.46
N ASP A 723 -35.83 -23.77 26.12
CA ASP A 723 -34.57 -24.40 25.72
C ASP A 723 -34.69 -25.04 24.32
N ALA A 724 -35.81 -25.72 24.03
CA ALA A 724 -36.05 -26.37 22.73
C ALA A 724 -36.10 -25.39 21.53
N PHE A 725 -36.57 -24.15 21.73
CA PHE A 725 -36.55 -23.13 20.68
C PHE A 725 -35.12 -22.66 20.38
N ALA A 726 -34.31 -22.46 21.44
CA ALA A 726 -32.92 -22.03 21.31
C ALA A 726 -32.06 -23.06 20.55
N ASP A 727 -32.28 -24.35 20.83
CA ASP A 727 -31.61 -25.44 20.10
C ASP A 727 -31.97 -25.45 18.61
N ALA A 728 -33.26 -25.31 18.26
CA ALA A 728 -33.70 -25.27 16.87
C ALA A 728 -33.11 -24.06 16.09
N GLU A 729 -33.00 -22.91 16.74
CA GLU A 729 -32.32 -21.74 16.19
C GLU A 729 -30.83 -22.02 15.90
N PHE A 730 -30.15 -22.66 16.86
CA PHE A 730 -28.74 -22.97 16.75
C PHE A 730 -28.46 -23.89 15.55
N ASP A 731 -29.25 -24.95 15.40
CA ASP A 731 -29.09 -25.91 14.30
C ASP A 731 -29.28 -25.26 12.92
N LEU A 732 -30.30 -24.39 12.77
CA LEU A 732 -30.51 -23.69 11.51
C LEU A 732 -29.33 -22.78 11.14
N ASN A 733 -28.78 -22.04 12.11
CA ASN A 733 -27.63 -21.17 11.88
C ASN A 733 -26.40 -21.96 11.45
N LYS A 734 -26.13 -23.09 12.12
CA LYS A 734 -25.05 -24.00 11.79
C LYS A 734 -25.17 -24.53 10.34
N THR A 735 -26.37 -24.89 9.91
CA THR A 735 -26.62 -25.33 8.53
C THR A 735 -26.37 -24.20 7.52
N MET A 736 -26.81 -22.97 7.82
CA MET A 736 -26.54 -21.81 6.95
C MET A 736 -25.05 -21.51 6.81
N ASP A 737 -24.24 -21.74 7.84
CA ASP A 737 -22.80 -21.51 7.80
C ASP A 737 -22.08 -22.43 6.79
N VAL A 738 -22.55 -23.66 6.59
CA VAL A 738 -22.03 -24.57 5.55
C VAL A 738 -22.17 -23.96 4.16
N LEU A 739 -23.26 -23.24 3.88
CA LEU A 739 -23.48 -22.59 2.58
C LEU A 739 -22.74 -21.26 2.42
N LYS A 740 -22.23 -20.68 3.51
CA LYS A 740 -21.39 -19.47 3.47
C LYS A 740 -19.94 -19.79 3.07
N ASP A 741 -19.52 -21.05 3.16
CA ASP A 741 -18.18 -21.51 2.75
C ASP A 741 -18.12 -21.70 1.22
N ILE A 742 -17.57 -20.70 0.54
CA ILE A 742 -17.53 -20.61 -0.93
C ILE A 742 -16.20 -21.04 -1.56
N ASP A 743 -15.19 -21.43 -0.75
CA ASP A 743 -13.81 -21.58 -1.24
C ASP A 743 -13.70 -22.59 -2.39
N ALA A 744 -14.42 -23.71 -2.28
CA ALA A 744 -14.42 -24.78 -3.29
C ALA A 744 -15.24 -24.47 -4.55
N ILE A 745 -16.15 -23.48 -4.49
CA ILE A 745 -17.07 -23.12 -5.59
C ILE A 745 -16.87 -21.69 -6.08
N SER A 746 -15.82 -21.00 -5.65
CA SER A 746 -15.55 -19.59 -5.97
C SER A 746 -15.58 -19.28 -7.47
N LYS A 747 -15.26 -20.27 -8.32
CA LYS A 747 -15.32 -20.19 -9.79
C LYS A 747 -16.70 -20.51 -10.38
N ASN A 748 -17.55 -21.27 -9.68
CA ASN A 748 -18.93 -21.55 -10.11
C ASN A 748 -19.89 -20.47 -9.56
N ARG A 749 -20.06 -19.41 -10.35
CA ARG A 749 -20.84 -18.22 -9.96
C ARG A 749 -22.32 -18.52 -9.67
N GLN A 750 -22.90 -19.54 -10.29
CA GLN A 750 -24.32 -19.84 -10.18
C GLN A 750 -24.68 -20.56 -8.87
N ILE A 751 -23.87 -21.53 -8.43
CA ILE A 751 -24.04 -22.17 -7.12
C ILE A 751 -23.83 -21.13 -6.01
N ASN A 752 -22.76 -20.34 -6.09
CA ASN A 752 -22.44 -19.32 -5.08
C ASN A 752 -23.58 -18.28 -4.95
N ALA A 753 -24.08 -17.75 -6.07
CA ALA A 753 -25.22 -16.82 -6.05
C ALA A 753 -26.49 -17.46 -5.44
N SER A 754 -26.72 -18.75 -5.72
CA SER A 754 -27.83 -19.50 -5.12
C SER A 754 -27.67 -19.61 -3.60
N HIS A 755 -26.48 -19.94 -3.11
CA HIS A 755 -26.18 -20.05 -1.67
C HIS A 755 -26.41 -18.72 -0.95
N GLN A 756 -25.93 -17.61 -1.51
CA GLN A 756 -26.14 -16.28 -0.94
C GLN A 756 -27.63 -15.92 -0.85
N SER A 757 -28.40 -16.19 -1.90
CA SER A 757 -29.84 -15.94 -1.93
C SER A 757 -30.59 -16.79 -0.90
N ILE A 758 -30.23 -18.08 -0.77
CA ILE A 758 -30.82 -18.98 0.22
C ILE A 758 -30.50 -18.49 1.64
N VAL A 759 -29.23 -18.23 1.96
CA VAL A 759 -28.82 -17.75 3.29
C VAL A 759 -29.51 -16.44 3.65
N GLN A 760 -29.62 -15.50 2.71
CA GLN A 760 -30.31 -14.22 2.95
C GLN A 760 -31.80 -14.42 3.25
N LYS A 761 -32.51 -15.26 2.47
CA LYS A 761 -33.91 -15.61 2.72
C LYS A 761 -34.11 -16.18 4.11
N TYR A 762 -33.32 -17.18 4.49
CA TYR A 762 -33.48 -17.87 5.77
C TYR A 762 -33.21 -16.95 6.97
N ASN A 763 -32.22 -16.05 6.87
CA ASN A 763 -32.00 -15.00 7.87
C ASN A 763 -33.21 -14.04 8.01
N ASN A 764 -33.82 -13.63 6.90
CA ASN A 764 -35.00 -12.75 6.93
C ASN A 764 -36.22 -13.45 7.58
N ILE A 765 -36.43 -14.72 7.26
CA ILE A 765 -37.50 -15.52 7.90
C ILE A 765 -37.23 -15.67 9.39
N MET A 766 -35.99 -15.99 9.79
CA MET A 766 -35.63 -16.13 11.21
C MET A 766 -35.83 -14.81 11.99
N THR A 767 -35.54 -13.67 11.37
CA THR A 767 -35.82 -12.34 11.96
C THR A 767 -37.32 -12.14 12.21
N THR A 768 -38.15 -12.57 11.27
CA THR A 768 -39.62 -12.50 11.40
C THR A 768 -40.12 -13.44 12.51
N ILE A 769 -39.60 -14.67 12.58
CA ILE A 769 -39.93 -15.62 13.64
C ILE A 769 -39.57 -15.06 15.02
N LYS A 770 -38.35 -14.50 15.17
CA LYS A 770 -37.90 -13.90 16.44
C LYS A 770 -38.76 -12.75 16.92
N SER A 771 -39.37 -11.98 16.00
CA SER A 771 -40.28 -10.89 16.39
C SER A 771 -41.56 -11.39 17.09
N ARG A 772 -41.92 -12.66 16.92
CA ARG A 772 -43.09 -13.30 17.56
C ARG A 772 -42.73 -14.12 18.81
N TYR A 773 -41.46 -14.13 19.23
CA TYR A 773 -40.98 -15.01 20.29
C TYR A 773 -41.66 -14.71 21.64
N ASP A 774 -41.63 -13.45 22.09
CA ASP A 774 -42.17 -13.08 23.40
C ASP A 774 -43.69 -13.30 23.48
N ASP A 775 -44.43 -12.97 22.42
CA ASP A 775 -45.87 -13.23 22.33
C ASP A 775 -46.17 -14.74 22.43
N SER A 776 -45.38 -15.55 21.73
CA SER A 776 -45.54 -17.01 21.71
C SER A 776 -45.21 -17.67 23.06
N VAL A 777 -44.32 -17.08 23.86
CA VAL A 777 -44.04 -17.50 25.25
C VAL A 777 -45.26 -17.23 26.12
N ASN A 778 -45.87 -16.04 25.99
CA ASN A 778 -47.00 -15.62 26.81
C ASN A 778 -48.30 -16.36 26.45
N GLU A 779 -48.52 -16.66 25.18
CA GLU A 779 -49.70 -17.37 24.68
C GLU A 779 -49.59 -18.90 24.78
N GLY A 780 -48.42 -19.43 25.17
CA GLY A 780 -48.17 -20.88 25.26
C GLY A 780 -48.03 -21.57 23.90
N THR A 781 -47.79 -20.81 22.82
CA THR A 781 -47.65 -21.32 21.45
C THR A 781 -46.20 -21.51 21.01
N LEU A 782 -45.25 -21.43 21.94
CA LEU A 782 -43.82 -21.60 21.66
C LEU A 782 -43.48 -22.91 20.92
N PRO A 783 -44.13 -24.06 21.20
CA PRO A 783 -43.92 -25.28 20.43
C PRO A 783 -44.17 -25.13 18.92
N GLN A 784 -45.17 -24.33 18.52
CA GLN A 784 -45.50 -24.05 17.12
C GLN A 784 -44.37 -23.25 16.46
N LEU A 785 -43.86 -22.23 17.15
CA LEU A 785 -42.77 -21.39 16.67
C LEU A 785 -41.46 -22.18 16.56
N THR A 786 -41.17 -23.07 17.52
CA THR A 786 -40.06 -24.02 17.44
C THR A 786 -40.20 -24.95 16.24
N SER A 787 -41.40 -25.48 15.98
CA SER A 787 -41.67 -26.34 14.82
C SER A 787 -41.44 -25.61 13.49
N GLU A 788 -41.78 -24.32 13.39
CA GLU A 788 -41.49 -23.51 12.20
C GLU A 788 -39.97 -23.41 11.92
N VAL A 789 -39.15 -23.21 12.95
CA VAL A 789 -37.68 -23.16 12.82
C VAL A 789 -37.11 -24.52 12.42
N THR A 790 -37.59 -25.61 13.03
CA THR A 790 -37.18 -26.96 12.67
C THR A 790 -37.50 -27.28 11.20
N LYS A 791 -38.72 -26.96 10.74
CA LYS A 791 -39.13 -27.18 9.33
C LYS A 791 -38.29 -26.40 8.33
N LEU A 792 -37.83 -25.21 8.70
CA LEU A 792 -36.86 -24.46 7.88
C LEU A 792 -35.56 -25.23 7.76
N ASN A 793 -35.01 -25.71 8.88
CA ASN A 793 -33.75 -26.44 8.88
C ASN A 793 -33.84 -27.75 8.08
N ASP A 794 -34.94 -28.51 8.19
CA ASP A 794 -35.11 -29.84 7.57
C ASP A 794 -34.70 -29.89 6.08
N GLY A 795 -35.22 -28.96 5.26
CA GLY A 795 -34.90 -28.92 3.83
C GLY A 795 -33.49 -28.41 3.53
N LEU A 796 -33.02 -27.46 4.33
CA LEU A 796 -31.72 -26.83 4.14
C LEU A 796 -30.58 -27.79 4.52
N GLU A 797 -30.76 -28.55 5.59
CA GLU A 797 -29.78 -29.52 6.12
C GLU A 797 -29.52 -30.66 5.14
N ILE A 798 -30.56 -31.17 4.48
CA ILE A 798 -30.42 -32.19 3.42
C ILE A 798 -29.50 -31.70 2.31
N TYR A 799 -29.73 -30.46 1.85
CA TYR A 799 -28.92 -29.86 0.80
C TYR A 799 -27.48 -29.57 1.27
N ALA A 800 -27.32 -28.95 2.44
CA ALA A 800 -26.02 -28.60 2.99
C ALA A 800 -25.14 -29.84 3.26
N THR A 801 -25.74 -30.89 3.81
CA THR A 801 -25.08 -32.19 4.02
C THR A 801 -24.60 -32.77 2.70
N LYS A 802 -25.47 -32.87 1.69
CA LYS A 802 -25.07 -33.42 0.40
C LYS A 802 -24.04 -32.54 -0.31
N PHE A 803 -24.21 -31.22 -0.28
CA PHE A 803 -23.22 -30.29 -0.81
C PHE A 803 -21.83 -30.51 -0.19
N THR A 804 -21.76 -30.76 1.11
CA THR A 804 -20.51 -31.05 1.81
C THR A 804 -19.87 -32.37 1.34
N GLU A 805 -20.67 -33.44 1.18
CA GLU A 805 -20.20 -34.70 0.61
C GLU A 805 -19.65 -34.52 -0.81
N VAL A 806 -20.37 -33.80 -1.67
CA VAL A 806 -19.93 -33.47 -3.03
C VAL A 806 -18.64 -32.66 -3.02
N LYS A 807 -18.58 -31.62 -2.19
CA LYS A 807 -17.38 -30.79 -2.02
C LYS A 807 -16.16 -31.62 -1.67
N ASN A 808 -16.29 -32.48 -0.65
CA ASN A 808 -15.20 -33.33 -0.20
C ASN A 808 -14.78 -34.33 -1.28
N TYR A 809 -15.75 -34.88 -2.03
CA TYR A 809 -15.47 -35.79 -3.14
C TYR A 809 -14.72 -35.10 -4.29
N ILE A 810 -15.21 -33.95 -4.76
CA ILE A 810 -14.59 -33.20 -5.88
C ILE A 810 -13.16 -32.81 -5.52
N ILE A 811 -12.92 -32.31 -4.31
CA ILE A 811 -11.58 -31.95 -3.82
C ILE A 811 -10.65 -33.16 -3.85
N LYS A 812 -11.15 -34.33 -3.42
CA LYS A 812 -10.36 -35.56 -3.35
C LYS A 812 -10.07 -36.19 -4.73
N HIS A 813 -11.05 -36.22 -5.63
CA HIS A 813 -11.02 -37.11 -6.80
C HIS A 813 -10.74 -36.41 -8.15
N SER A 814 -10.79 -35.08 -8.23
CA SER A 814 -10.78 -34.39 -9.54
C SER A 814 -9.40 -34.18 -10.16
N GLY A 815 -8.30 -34.25 -9.40
CA GLY A 815 -6.90 -34.29 -9.88
C GLY A 815 -6.38 -33.08 -10.68
N THR A 816 -7.25 -32.32 -11.35
CA THR A 816 -6.94 -31.07 -12.07
C THR A 816 -8.07 -30.06 -11.83
N GLU A 817 -7.74 -28.77 -12.00
CA GLU A 817 -8.69 -27.67 -11.83
C GLU A 817 -9.82 -27.67 -12.88
N GLN A 818 -9.54 -28.14 -14.09
CA GLN A 818 -10.56 -28.27 -15.14
C GLN A 818 -11.61 -29.32 -14.77
N ILE A 819 -11.20 -30.47 -14.24
CA ILE A 819 -12.12 -31.52 -13.81
C ILE A 819 -12.95 -31.05 -12.60
N GLN A 820 -12.35 -30.29 -11.67
CA GLN A 820 -13.11 -29.67 -10.56
C GLN A 820 -14.18 -28.71 -11.09
N THR A 821 -13.86 -27.90 -12.10
CA THR A 821 -14.81 -26.98 -12.73
C THR A 821 -15.95 -27.74 -13.39
N ASP A 822 -15.63 -28.74 -14.21
CA ASP A 822 -16.64 -29.55 -14.91
C ASP A 822 -17.54 -30.33 -13.93
N ALA A 823 -16.98 -30.79 -12.80
CA ALA A 823 -17.72 -31.47 -11.74
C ALA A 823 -18.71 -30.54 -11.05
N TRP A 824 -18.29 -29.32 -10.72
CA TRP A 824 -19.18 -28.32 -10.15
C TRP A 824 -20.23 -27.84 -11.14
N ASP A 825 -19.91 -27.72 -12.43
CA ASP A 825 -20.88 -27.37 -13.47
C ASP A 825 -21.93 -28.48 -13.66
N GLN A 826 -21.52 -29.75 -13.57
CA GLN A 826 -22.46 -30.87 -13.56
C GLN A 826 -23.37 -30.86 -12.32
N TYR A 827 -22.81 -30.59 -11.14
CA TYR A 827 -23.58 -30.46 -9.90
C TYR A 827 -24.53 -29.25 -9.94
N GLU A 828 -24.08 -28.13 -10.51
CA GLU A 828 -24.87 -26.91 -10.74
C GLU A 828 -26.12 -27.27 -11.54
N LYS A 829 -25.91 -27.90 -12.70
CA LYS A 829 -26.97 -28.26 -13.65
C LYS A 829 -27.96 -29.25 -13.03
N SER A 830 -27.47 -30.31 -12.39
CA SER A 830 -28.34 -31.36 -11.83
C SER A 830 -29.09 -30.92 -10.57
N THR A 831 -28.62 -29.89 -9.85
CA THR A 831 -29.25 -29.44 -8.59
C THR A 831 -29.93 -28.08 -8.66
N GLN A 832 -30.02 -27.48 -9.85
CA GLN A 832 -30.61 -26.15 -10.06
C GLN A 832 -32.04 -26.04 -9.52
N ASN A 833 -32.90 -27.01 -9.82
CA ASN A 833 -34.29 -27.03 -9.35
C ASN A 833 -34.37 -27.10 -7.82
N VAL A 834 -33.49 -27.86 -7.17
CA VAL A 834 -33.45 -27.97 -5.70
C VAL A 834 -33.04 -26.64 -5.07
N ARG A 835 -32.00 -25.98 -5.61
CA ARG A 835 -31.56 -24.67 -5.12
C ARG A 835 -32.60 -23.57 -5.33
N LEU A 836 -33.28 -23.57 -6.48
CA LEU A 836 -34.40 -22.66 -6.76
C LEU A 836 -35.58 -22.90 -5.82
N GLU A 837 -35.86 -24.15 -5.46
CA GLU A 837 -36.94 -24.47 -4.55
C GLU A 837 -36.65 -23.95 -3.12
N LEU A 838 -35.40 -24.11 -2.67
CA LEU A 838 -34.91 -23.59 -1.39
C LEU A 838 -34.93 -22.06 -1.33
N SER A 839 -34.72 -21.38 -2.47
CA SER A 839 -34.70 -19.90 -2.55
C SER A 839 -36.08 -19.26 -2.69
N LYS A 840 -37.16 -20.01 -2.97
CA LYS A 840 -38.54 -19.48 -3.00
C LYS A 840 -38.99 -19.01 -1.63
N ASP A 841 -39.76 -17.92 -1.57
CA ASP A 841 -40.27 -17.36 -0.30
C ASP A 841 -41.18 -18.32 0.47
N GLY A 842 -41.15 -18.20 1.80
CA GLY A 842 -41.99 -18.95 2.74
C GLY A 842 -41.31 -20.12 3.46
N ILE A 843 -41.97 -20.58 4.53
CA ILE A 843 -41.65 -21.79 5.28
C ILE A 843 -42.37 -22.95 4.61
N LYS A 844 -41.62 -23.92 4.07
CA LYS A 844 -42.19 -25.12 3.45
C LYS A 844 -41.99 -26.30 4.37
N ASP A 845 -43.00 -27.16 4.40
CA ASP A 845 -42.86 -28.49 4.98
C ASP A 845 -42.15 -29.37 3.96
N TYR A 846 -40.87 -29.65 4.23
CA TYR A 846 -40.07 -30.50 3.36
C TYR A 846 -40.38 -31.99 3.57
N GLY A 847 -41.33 -32.39 4.42
CA GLY A 847 -41.68 -33.79 4.64
C GLY A 847 -42.03 -34.55 3.34
N TYR A 848 -42.87 -33.98 2.47
CA TYR A 848 -43.21 -34.58 1.17
C TYR A 848 -42.08 -34.44 0.12
N TYR A 849 -41.29 -33.38 0.19
CA TYR A 849 -40.23 -33.07 -0.77
C TYR A 849 -38.87 -33.68 -0.41
N LYS A 850 -38.68 -34.13 0.83
CA LYS A 850 -37.42 -34.66 1.38
C LYS A 850 -36.89 -35.81 0.55
N GLN A 851 -37.70 -36.83 0.32
CA GLN A 851 -37.30 -38.00 -0.45
C GLN A 851 -36.97 -37.62 -1.91
N THR A 852 -37.72 -36.70 -2.50
CA THR A 852 -37.48 -36.22 -3.88
C THR A 852 -36.19 -35.40 -3.98
N MET A 853 -35.93 -34.53 -2.99
CA MET A 853 -34.69 -33.76 -2.89
C MET A 853 -33.49 -34.67 -2.66
N GLU A 854 -33.56 -35.58 -1.69
CA GLU A 854 -32.52 -36.58 -1.42
C GLU A 854 -32.23 -37.41 -2.67
N THR A 855 -33.26 -37.90 -3.36
CA THR A 855 -33.10 -38.67 -4.61
C THR A 855 -32.42 -37.83 -5.70
N THR A 856 -32.86 -36.57 -5.88
CA THR A 856 -32.29 -35.65 -6.89
C THR A 856 -30.83 -35.32 -6.57
N LEU A 857 -30.52 -35.03 -5.31
CA LEU A 857 -29.19 -34.65 -4.86
C LEU A 857 -28.23 -35.85 -4.88
N ASN A 858 -28.69 -37.05 -4.49
CA ASN A 858 -27.91 -38.28 -4.61
C ASN A 858 -27.67 -38.62 -6.08
N SER A 859 -28.68 -38.51 -6.95
CA SER A 859 -28.50 -38.72 -8.40
C SER A 859 -27.51 -37.71 -8.99
N ALA A 860 -27.60 -36.44 -8.59
CA ALA A 860 -26.66 -35.42 -9.00
C ALA A 860 -25.24 -35.71 -8.51
N PHE A 861 -25.08 -36.20 -7.28
CA PHE A 861 -23.79 -36.63 -6.77
C PHE A 861 -23.25 -37.82 -7.55
N ASP A 862 -24.09 -38.82 -7.86
CA ASP A 862 -23.70 -39.97 -8.68
C ASP A 862 -23.26 -39.55 -10.09
N ASP A 863 -23.94 -38.56 -10.69
CA ASP A 863 -23.56 -37.99 -11.98
C ASP A 863 -22.20 -37.29 -11.90
N VAL A 864 -21.95 -36.55 -10.81
CA VAL A 864 -20.64 -35.92 -10.54
C VAL A 864 -19.56 -37.00 -10.40
N LYS A 865 -19.79 -38.03 -9.59
CA LYS A 865 -18.86 -39.16 -9.40
C LYS A 865 -18.52 -39.81 -10.74
N LYS A 866 -19.56 -40.14 -11.52
CA LYS A 866 -19.44 -40.74 -12.85
C LYS A 866 -18.63 -39.86 -13.79
N LEU A 867 -18.90 -38.55 -13.82
CA LEU A 867 -18.21 -37.60 -14.69
C LEU A 867 -16.74 -37.43 -14.29
N VAL A 868 -16.48 -37.21 -12.99
CA VAL A 868 -15.13 -37.05 -12.44
C VAL A 868 -14.29 -38.29 -12.75
N PHE A 869 -14.80 -39.49 -12.45
CA PHE A 869 -14.07 -40.72 -12.74
C PHE A 869 -13.84 -40.92 -14.24
N LYS A 870 -14.85 -40.65 -15.07
CA LYS A 870 -14.73 -40.71 -16.53
C LYS A 870 -13.65 -39.79 -17.07
N LYS A 871 -13.63 -38.54 -16.62
CA LYS A 871 -12.61 -37.55 -16.99
C LYS A 871 -11.23 -37.95 -16.47
N GLN A 872 -11.14 -38.55 -15.28
CA GLN A 872 -9.88 -39.08 -14.79
C GLN A 872 -9.35 -40.26 -15.59
N ILE A 873 -10.21 -41.13 -16.09
CA ILE A 873 -9.80 -42.17 -17.04
C ILE A 873 -9.26 -41.52 -18.31
N VAL A 874 -9.93 -40.50 -18.86
CA VAL A 874 -9.44 -39.77 -20.05
C VAL A 874 -8.14 -39.06 -19.76
N GLU A 875 -7.94 -38.46 -18.59
CA GLU A 875 -6.65 -37.86 -18.20
C GLU A 875 -5.56 -38.94 -18.09
N PHE A 876 -5.93 -40.13 -17.61
CA PHE A 876 -5.04 -41.27 -17.51
C PHE A 876 -4.60 -41.82 -18.87
N ILE A 877 -5.54 -42.05 -19.80
CA ILE A 877 -5.28 -42.64 -21.13
C ILE A 877 -5.01 -41.61 -22.23
N GLY A 878 -5.35 -40.34 -21.99
CA GLY A 878 -5.25 -39.25 -22.94
C GLY A 878 -3.83 -38.74 -23.13
N ASN A 879 -3.68 -37.53 -23.69
CA ASN A 879 -2.37 -36.93 -23.98
C ASN A 879 -1.45 -37.83 -24.83
N GLY A 880 -2.05 -38.60 -25.74
CA GLY A 880 -1.34 -39.50 -26.65
C GLY A 880 -0.83 -40.80 -26.01
N ARG A 881 -1.15 -41.07 -24.74
CA ARG A 881 -0.77 -42.34 -24.08
C ARG A 881 -1.51 -43.52 -24.67
N TRP A 882 -2.79 -43.36 -24.99
CA TRP A 882 -3.59 -44.36 -25.68
C TRP A 882 -4.24 -43.69 -26.89
N SER A 883 -4.27 -44.38 -28.02
CA SER A 883 -4.82 -43.82 -29.25
C SER A 883 -5.58 -44.85 -30.08
N GLN A 884 -6.59 -44.36 -30.79
CA GLN A 884 -7.31 -45.10 -31.83
C GLN A 884 -6.65 -44.86 -33.19
N PRO A 885 -6.78 -45.79 -34.16
CA PRO A 885 -6.10 -45.65 -35.43
C PRO A 885 -6.81 -44.62 -36.31
N GLY A 886 -6.02 -43.92 -37.14
CA GLY A 886 -6.56 -42.96 -38.10
C GLY A 886 -7.33 -43.61 -39.26
N GLN A 887 -7.16 -44.92 -39.49
CA GLN A 887 -7.80 -45.73 -40.54
C GLN A 887 -8.02 -47.18 -40.04
N VAL A 888 -9.06 -47.86 -40.54
CA VAL A 888 -9.37 -49.29 -40.23
C VAL A 888 -8.37 -50.21 -40.93
N SER A 889 -7.87 -51.26 -40.25
CA SER A 889 -6.92 -52.20 -40.83
C SER A 889 -7.62 -53.34 -41.61
N TYR A 890 -6.85 -54.10 -42.41
CA TYR A 890 -7.35 -55.19 -43.26
C TYR A 890 -8.12 -56.23 -42.41
N ASN A 891 -9.26 -56.74 -42.92
CA ASN A 891 -10.26 -57.57 -42.23
C ASN A 891 -11.21 -56.86 -41.24
N SER A 892 -11.37 -55.53 -41.31
CA SER A 892 -12.35 -54.78 -40.51
C SER A 892 -12.08 -54.78 -38.99
N HIS A 893 -10.79 -54.90 -38.61
CA HIS A 893 -10.37 -54.78 -37.21
C HIS A 893 -9.76 -53.41 -36.95
N VAL A 894 -9.89 -52.94 -35.71
CA VAL A 894 -9.42 -51.60 -35.31
C VAL A 894 -8.38 -51.73 -34.21
N ASN A 895 -7.15 -51.28 -34.49
CA ASN A 895 -6.01 -51.40 -33.59
C ASN A 895 -5.89 -50.20 -32.65
N PHE A 896 -6.24 -50.38 -31.37
CA PHE A 896 -6.04 -49.38 -30.33
C PHE A 896 -4.66 -49.55 -29.70
N THR A 897 -3.82 -48.53 -29.80
CA THR A 897 -2.47 -48.56 -29.26
C THR A 897 -2.47 -48.11 -27.81
N ILE A 898 -1.88 -48.91 -26.93
CA ILE A 898 -1.55 -48.54 -25.55
C ILE A 898 -0.04 -48.32 -25.46
N SER A 899 0.37 -47.07 -25.28
CA SER A 899 1.77 -46.68 -25.15
C SER A 899 2.21 -46.69 -23.68
N ASN A 900 3.52 -46.80 -23.45
CA ASN A 900 4.13 -46.85 -22.11
C ASN A 900 3.56 -47.96 -21.20
N ALA A 901 3.21 -49.11 -21.78
CA ALA A 901 2.80 -50.30 -21.06
C ALA A 901 3.48 -51.54 -21.66
N TYR A 902 3.63 -52.61 -20.87
CA TYR A 902 4.11 -53.90 -21.33
C TYR A 902 3.28 -55.04 -20.73
N VAL A 903 3.28 -56.20 -21.39
CA VAL A 903 2.63 -57.41 -20.89
C VAL A 903 3.62 -58.20 -20.03
N GLU A 904 3.31 -58.36 -18.74
CA GLU A 904 4.03 -59.21 -17.79
C GLU A 904 3.30 -60.56 -17.67
N ASN A 905 4.04 -61.66 -17.87
CA ASN A 905 3.45 -63.00 -17.97
C ASN A 905 3.93 -63.91 -16.81
N PRO A 906 3.22 -63.97 -15.67
CA PRO A 906 3.65 -64.79 -14.54
C PRO A 906 3.21 -66.26 -14.72
N SER A 907 3.94 -67.07 -15.50
CA SER A 907 3.81 -68.55 -15.62
C SER A 907 2.47 -69.11 -16.17
N ALA A 908 2.54 -70.29 -16.80
CA ALA A 908 1.51 -70.87 -17.68
C ALA A 908 0.13 -71.20 -17.06
N LYS A 909 -0.13 -70.82 -15.81
CA LYS A 909 -1.43 -70.96 -15.14
C LYS A 909 -2.06 -69.64 -14.66
N SER A 910 -1.43 -68.49 -14.88
CA SER A 910 -1.99 -67.17 -14.52
C SER A 910 -2.29 -66.34 -15.77
N LYS A 911 -3.38 -65.55 -15.73
CA LYS A 911 -3.72 -64.61 -16.81
C LYS A 911 -2.64 -63.53 -16.95
N ALA A 912 -2.31 -63.16 -18.19
CA ALA A 912 -1.34 -62.09 -18.49
C ALA A 912 -1.76 -60.76 -17.86
N GLN A 913 -0.80 -60.01 -17.30
CA GLN A 913 -1.03 -58.71 -16.65
C GLN A 913 -0.37 -57.59 -17.45
N ILE A 914 -1.01 -56.42 -17.55
CA ILE A 914 -0.41 -55.23 -18.18
C ILE A 914 0.19 -54.33 -17.11
N LYS A 915 1.44 -53.90 -17.30
CA LYS A 915 2.16 -52.98 -16.42
C LYS A 915 2.47 -51.67 -17.14
N PHE A 916 2.21 -50.54 -16.49
CA PHE A 916 2.51 -49.20 -17.01
C PHE A 916 3.88 -48.72 -16.54
N VAL A 917 4.62 -48.03 -17.42
CA VAL A 917 6.01 -47.64 -17.21
C VAL A 917 6.18 -46.33 -16.42
N GLU A 918 5.20 -45.43 -16.44
CA GLU A 918 5.12 -44.33 -15.47
C GLU A 918 3.73 -44.22 -14.87
N ASN A 919 3.69 -44.45 -13.56
CA ASN A 919 2.50 -44.36 -12.74
C ASN A 919 2.43 -42.94 -12.14
N LYS A 920 2.07 -41.96 -12.97
CA LYS A 920 1.95 -40.56 -12.53
C LYS A 920 0.48 -40.15 -12.47
N GLY A 921 -0.03 -40.01 -11.25
CA GLY A 921 -1.15 -39.09 -10.92
C GLY A 921 -2.48 -39.72 -10.49
N TYR A 922 -2.71 -41.02 -10.66
CA TYR A 922 -3.98 -41.66 -10.31
C TYR A 922 -3.99 -42.30 -8.91
N GLU A 923 -2.83 -42.70 -8.37
CA GLU A 923 -2.74 -43.26 -7.01
C GLU A 923 -3.20 -42.29 -5.91
N THR A 924 -3.19 -40.98 -6.17
CA THR A 924 -3.61 -39.96 -5.19
C THR A 924 -5.10 -39.61 -5.27
N THR A 925 -5.73 -39.78 -6.45
CA THR A 925 -7.13 -39.42 -6.66
C THR A 925 -8.06 -40.64 -6.64
N TYR A 926 -7.65 -41.78 -7.18
CA TYR A 926 -8.36 -43.06 -7.06
C TYR A 926 -7.37 -44.18 -6.71
N PRO A 927 -6.93 -44.27 -5.44
CA PRO A 927 -5.85 -45.18 -5.02
C PRO A 927 -6.16 -46.65 -5.29
N ASN A 928 -7.43 -47.04 -5.29
CA ASN A 928 -7.84 -48.44 -5.50
C ASN A 928 -8.23 -48.75 -6.95
N MET A 929 -8.20 -47.75 -7.84
CA MET A 929 -8.60 -47.93 -9.23
C MET A 929 -7.80 -49.07 -9.86
N HIS A 930 -8.52 -49.94 -10.58
CA HIS A 930 -7.89 -51.01 -11.34
C HIS A 930 -8.47 -51.10 -12.74
N ILE A 931 -7.68 -51.65 -13.64
CA ILE A 931 -8.03 -51.80 -15.04
C ILE A 931 -8.09 -53.29 -15.34
N ASN A 932 -9.26 -53.76 -15.74
CA ASN A 932 -9.44 -55.13 -16.20
C ASN A 932 -9.33 -55.14 -17.73
N PHE A 933 -8.22 -55.69 -18.22
CA PHE A 933 -7.95 -55.81 -19.65
C PHE A 933 -8.62 -57.04 -20.31
N ASN A 934 -9.27 -57.89 -19.49
CA ASN A 934 -9.96 -59.11 -19.90
C ASN A 934 -9.18 -59.99 -20.90
N ILE A 935 -7.90 -60.19 -20.62
CA ILE A 935 -7.01 -60.95 -21.50
C ILE A 935 -7.30 -62.45 -21.35
N SER A 936 -7.86 -63.08 -22.39
CA SER A 936 -8.02 -64.53 -22.48
C SER A 936 -6.78 -65.20 -23.08
N ASP A 937 -6.23 -64.63 -24.15
CA ASP A 937 -5.02 -65.06 -24.85
C ASP A 937 -4.30 -63.84 -25.45
N VAL A 938 -2.97 -63.80 -25.35
CA VAL A 938 -2.13 -62.79 -26.03
C VAL A 938 -1.49 -63.45 -27.24
N THR A 939 -1.80 -62.93 -28.43
CA THR A 939 -1.19 -63.40 -29.67
C THR A 939 -0.04 -62.50 -30.08
N ASN A 940 1.09 -63.09 -30.50
CA ASN A 940 2.15 -62.35 -31.17
C ASN A 940 1.62 -61.91 -32.54
N GLY A 941 1.61 -60.60 -32.80
CA GLY A 941 1.31 -60.10 -34.14
C GLY A 941 2.29 -60.67 -35.19
N TYR A 942 1.87 -60.77 -36.45
CA TYR A 942 2.55 -61.46 -37.57
C TYR A 942 4.03 -61.07 -37.83
N THR A 943 4.56 -60.01 -37.22
CA THR A 943 5.96 -59.55 -37.32
C THR A 943 6.77 -59.65 -36.02
N GLY A 944 6.21 -60.25 -34.96
CA GLY A 944 6.93 -60.56 -33.71
C GLY A 944 7.24 -59.38 -32.77
N GLY A 945 6.87 -58.14 -33.13
CA GLY A 945 7.20 -56.92 -32.38
C GLY A 945 6.11 -56.33 -31.47
N HIS A 946 4.91 -56.94 -31.42
CA HIS A 946 3.77 -56.43 -30.66
C HIS A 946 2.95 -57.55 -30.01
N ASP A 947 2.43 -57.27 -28.83
CA ASP A 947 1.46 -58.10 -28.11
C ASP A 947 0.05 -57.57 -28.40
N ILE A 948 -0.84 -58.45 -28.86
CA ILE A 948 -2.20 -58.09 -29.28
C ILE A 948 -3.23 -58.98 -28.60
N TRP A 949 -4.33 -58.38 -28.13
CA TRP A 949 -5.51 -59.10 -27.65
C TRP A 949 -6.82 -58.41 -28.10
N THR A 950 -7.93 -59.13 -28.05
CA THR A 950 -9.18 -58.78 -28.76
C THR A 950 -10.41 -58.57 -27.85
N HIS A 951 -10.19 -58.31 -26.56
CA HIS A 951 -11.25 -58.24 -25.54
C HIS A 951 -11.39 -56.84 -24.94
N GLU A 952 -12.56 -56.57 -24.38
CA GLU A 952 -12.95 -55.27 -23.82
C GLU A 952 -12.10 -54.88 -22.60
N ILE A 953 -11.73 -53.59 -22.52
CA ILE A 953 -11.06 -53.00 -21.36
C ILE A 953 -12.10 -52.31 -20.48
N TYR A 954 -12.03 -52.61 -19.19
CA TYR A 954 -12.87 -52.01 -18.16
C TYR A 954 -12.02 -51.26 -17.12
N PHE A 955 -12.41 -50.03 -16.82
CA PHE A 955 -11.84 -49.20 -15.77
C PHE A 955 -12.76 -49.24 -14.57
N HIS A 956 -12.24 -49.69 -13.43
CA HIS A 956 -12.98 -49.81 -12.18
C HIS A 956 -12.47 -48.79 -11.18
N SER A 957 -13.38 -47.99 -10.60
CA SER A 957 -12.98 -47.02 -9.57
C SER A 957 -12.53 -47.69 -8.28
N SER A 958 -13.08 -48.88 -7.96
CA SER A 958 -12.85 -49.67 -6.73
C SER A 958 -13.12 -49.00 -5.39
N ASP A 959 -13.28 -47.69 -5.35
CA ASP A 959 -13.77 -46.95 -4.20
C ASP A 959 -15.25 -47.28 -3.95
N ASP A 960 -15.82 -46.79 -2.84
CA ASP A 960 -17.16 -47.14 -2.35
C ASP A 960 -18.28 -47.00 -3.41
N ASP A 961 -18.07 -46.14 -4.41
CA ASP A 961 -19.00 -45.86 -5.51
C ASP A 961 -19.06 -46.92 -6.62
N LYS A 962 -18.05 -47.81 -6.71
CA LYS A 962 -17.99 -48.97 -7.63
C LYS A 962 -18.38 -48.69 -9.09
N MET A 963 -17.82 -47.64 -9.68
CA MET A 963 -18.08 -47.26 -11.08
C MET A 963 -17.22 -48.06 -12.05
N VAL A 964 -17.82 -48.51 -13.15
CA VAL A 964 -17.12 -49.27 -14.20
C VAL A 964 -17.38 -48.66 -15.57
N TYR A 965 -16.31 -48.24 -16.24
CA TYR A 965 -16.36 -47.74 -17.61
C TYR A 965 -15.67 -48.71 -18.55
N ARG A 966 -16.37 -49.10 -19.62
CA ARG A 966 -15.80 -49.86 -20.73
C ARG A 966 -15.25 -48.90 -21.79
N LEU A 967 -14.03 -49.17 -22.26
CA LEU A 967 -13.46 -48.48 -23.41
C LEU A 967 -14.05 -49.00 -24.72
N GLN A 968 -14.65 -48.12 -25.50
CA GLN A 968 -15.25 -48.43 -26.79
C GLN A 968 -15.14 -47.23 -27.71
N SER A 969 -14.51 -47.36 -28.89
CA SER A 969 -14.44 -46.25 -29.83
C SER A 969 -15.83 -45.87 -30.32
N LYS A 970 -16.17 -44.58 -30.23
CA LYS A 970 -17.37 -44.03 -30.86
C LYS A 970 -17.28 -44.07 -32.39
N ARG A 971 -16.06 -43.98 -32.95
CA ARG A 971 -15.81 -43.99 -34.40
C ARG A 971 -15.97 -45.37 -35.02
N TYR A 972 -15.65 -46.41 -34.27
CA TYR A 972 -15.63 -47.77 -34.79
C TYR A 972 -16.37 -48.73 -33.86
N LYS A 973 -17.49 -49.30 -34.35
CA LYS A 973 -18.35 -50.25 -33.61
C LYS A 973 -17.99 -51.73 -33.85
N GLN A 974 -16.81 -52.01 -34.40
CA GLN A 974 -16.35 -53.34 -34.87
C GLN A 974 -15.42 -54.02 -33.86
N HIS A 975 -14.94 -55.24 -34.15
CA HIS A 975 -14.01 -55.99 -33.29
C HIS A 975 -12.68 -55.23 -33.11
N THR A 976 -12.40 -54.86 -31.86
CA THR A 976 -11.23 -54.06 -31.48
C THR A 976 -10.06 -54.95 -31.10
N TRP A 977 -8.88 -54.61 -31.61
CA TRP A 977 -7.61 -55.20 -31.19
C TRP A 977 -6.84 -54.17 -30.37
N PHE A 978 -6.47 -54.52 -29.15
CA PHE A 978 -5.61 -53.69 -28.33
C PHE A 978 -4.16 -54.14 -28.54
N VAL A 979 -3.30 -53.17 -28.83
CA VAL A 979 -1.93 -53.39 -29.27
C VAL A 979 -0.98 -52.71 -28.28
N ILE A 980 -0.04 -53.49 -27.75
CA ILE A 980 1.10 -53.04 -26.97
C ILE A 980 2.38 -53.43 -27.72
N ASN A 981 3.34 -52.52 -27.81
CA ASN A 981 4.65 -52.83 -28.40
C ASN A 981 5.43 -53.76 -27.46
N LYS A 982 5.96 -54.87 -28.01
CA LYS A 982 6.66 -55.89 -27.21
C LYS A 982 8.00 -55.34 -26.76
N MET A 983 8.25 -55.33 -25.45
CA MET A 983 9.51 -54.81 -24.91
C MET A 983 10.62 -55.88 -24.97
N PRO A 984 11.86 -55.52 -25.34
CA PRO A 984 13.00 -56.43 -25.26
C PRO A 984 13.20 -56.87 -23.80
N SER A 985 13.33 -58.18 -23.57
CA SER A 985 13.48 -58.79 -22.24
C SER A 985 14.84 -58.47 -21.60
N SER A 986 15.05 -57.25 -21.11
CA SER A 986 16.15 -56.91 -20.18
C SER A 986 15.95 -55.54 -19.52
N THR A 987 15.41 -55.54 -18.29
CA THR A 987 15.57 -54.61 -17.14
C THR A 987 15.92 -53.10 -17.25
N LYS A 988 15.96 -52.43 -18.41
CA LYS A 988 16.08 -50.95 -18.50
C LYS A 988 15.29 -50.39 -19.69
N TYR A 989 14.13 -49.78 -19.41
CA TYR A 989 13.36 -49.03 -20.40
C TYR A 989 14.00 -47.65 -20.66
N ASP A 990 14.50 -47.40 -21.88
CA ASP A 990 14.84 -46.05 -22.36
C ASP A 990 13.67 -45.50 -23.18
N ARG A 991 13.01 -44.48 -22.64
CA ARG A 991 11.82 -43.82 -23.22
C ARG A 991 12.08 -43.21 -24.61
N ARG A 992 13.33 -43.08 -25.05
CA ARG A 992 13.72 -42.52 -26.35
C ARG A 992 13.79 -43.55 -27.49
N LEU A 993 13.61 -44.84 -27.20
CA LEU A 993 13.78 -45.93 -28.18
C LEU A 993 12.47 -46.58 -28.65
N ASP A 994 11.30 -46.07 -28.24
CA ASP A 994 10.01 -46.49 -28.79
C ASP A 994 9.62 -45.55 -29.96
N PRO A 995 9.62 -46.01 -31.23
CA PRO A 995 9.32 -45.15 -32.39
C PRO A 995 7.89 -44.60 -32.40
N TRP A 996 7.05 -45.04 -31.45
CA TRP A 996 5.62 -44.71 -31.34
C TRP A 996 5.28 -44.03 -30.01
N ALA A 997 6.28 -43.81 -29.13
CA ALA A 997 6.07 -43.05 -27.90
C ALA A 997 6.02 -41.55 -28.24
N TYR A 998 4.83 -40.96 -28.09
CA TYR A 998 4.42 -39.61 -28.51
C TYR A 998 4.12 -39.44 -30.00
N LYS A 999 2.87 -39.74 -30.38
CA LYS A 999 2.24 -39.00 -31.47
C LYS A 999 2.07 -37.54 -31.03
N VAL A 1000 2.80 -36.65 -31.70
CA VAL A 1000 2.82 -35.19 -31.53
C VAL A 1000 1.40 -34.58 -31.60
N ASP A 1001 1.20 -33.38 -31.02
CA ASP A 1001 -0.08 -32.63 -30.94
C ASP A 1001 -0.97 -32.66 -32.22
N ASN A 1002 -0.37 -32.86 -33.40
CA ASN A 1002 -1.05 -33.00 -34.70
C ASN A 1002 -2.01 -34.20 -34.80
N ASP A 1003 -1.98 -35.14 -33.84
CA ASP A 1003 -2.81 -36.35 -33.82
C ASP A 1003 -3.90 -36.36 -32.71
N LYS A 1004 -4.19 -35.23 -32.06
CA LYS A 1004 -5.25 -35.10 -31.02
C LYS A 1004 -6.60 -35.69 -31.43
N LYS A 1005 -6.95 -35.58 -32.71
CA LYS A 1005 -8.17 -36.19 -33.26
C LYS A 1005 -8.21 -37.70 -33.01
N ASN A 1006 -7.08 -38.39 -32.86
CA ASN A 1006 -7.00 -39.84 -32.72
C ASN A 1006 -6.86 -40.29 -31.25
N TRP A 1007 -6.98 -39.37 -30.28
CA TRP A 1007 -6.98 -39.72 -28.86
C TRP A 1007 -8.36 -40.22 -28.43
N PHE A 1008 -8.38 -40.97 -27.33
CA PHE A 1008 -9.64 -41.29 -26.67
C PHE A 1008 -10.17 -40.07 -25.95
N THR A 1009 -11.47 -39.88 -26.07
CA THR A 1009 -12.22 -38.81 -25.41
C THR A 1009 -13.23 -39.40 -24.46
N GLU A 1010 -13.94 -38.56 -23.70
CA GLU A 1010 -15.03 -39.02 -22.84
C GLU A 1010 -16.11 -39.76 -23.64
N GLU A 1011 -16.29 -39.45 -24.92
CA GLU A 1011 -17.30 -40.14 -25.75
C GLU A 1011 -16.97 -41.61 -26.02
N ASP A 1012 -15.70 -42.01 -25.85
CA ASP A 1012 -15.22 -43.38 -26.06
C ASP A 1012 -15.29 -44.24 -24.78
N LEU A 1013 -15.85 -43.70 -23.68
CA LEU A 1013 -16.06 -44.40 -22.42
C LEU A 1013 -17.55 -44.60 -22.17
N VAL A 1014 -17.97 -45.86 -22.10
CA VAL A 1014 -19.36 -46.26 -21.87
C VAL A 1014 -19.50 -46.80 -20.44
N LEU A 1015 -20.42 -46.22 -19.66
CA LEU A 1015 -20.71 -46.71 -18.32
C LEU A 1015 -21.38 -48.08 -18.42
N THR A 1016 -20.88 -49.07 -17.67
CA THR A 1016 -21.37 -50.45 -17.72
C THR A 1016 -21.67 -50.97 -16.33
N GLU A 1017 -22.82 -51.63 -16.14
CA GLU A 1017 -23.11 -52.36 -14.91
C GLU A 1017 -22.27 -53.64 -14.84
N PHE A 1018 -21.54 -53.84 -13.73
CA PHE A 1018 -20.77 -55.06 -13.52
C PHE A 1018 -21.72 -56.25 -13.28
N LYS A 1019 -22.05 -57.00 -14.34
CA LYS A 1019 -22.63 -58.34 -14.19
C LYS A 1019 -21.53 -59.27 -13.69
N GLY A 1020 -21.42 -59.38 -12.36
CA GLY A 1020 -20.56 -60.39 -11.74
C GLY A 1020 -20.89 -61.77 -12.29
N GLN A 1021 -20.02 -62.31 -13.15
CA GLN A 1021 -20.08 -63.71 -13.56
C GLN A 1021 -19.81 -64.56 -12.31
N LYS A 1022 -20.82 -65.30 -11.87
CA LYS A 1022 -20.61 -66.46 -11.00
C LYS A 1022 -19.60 -67.39 -11.67
N VAL A 1023 -18.61 -67.78 -10.88
CA VAL A 1023 -17.63 -68.83 -11.14
C VAL A 1023 -18.30 -70.06 -11.78
N LYS A 1024 -17.70 -70.55 -12.87
CA LYS A 1024 -17.39 -71.97 -13.00
C LYS A 1024 -15.92 -72.12 -13.35
#